data_AF-A0A8J5XSE0-F1
#
_entry.id   AF-A0A8J5XSE0-F1
#
_cell.length_a   1.000
_cell.length_b   1.000
_cell.length_c   1.000
_cell.angle_alpha   90.00
_cell.angle_beta   90.00
_cell.angle_gamma   90.00
#
_symmetry.space_group_name_H-M   'P 1'
#
loop_
_entity.id
_entity.type
_entity.pdbx_description
1 polymer ?
#
loop_
_entity_poly.entity_id
_entity_poly.type
_entity_poly.pdbx_seq_one_letter_code
_entity_poly.pdbx_strand_id
1 'polypeptide(L)'
;MENHYFALIRERDAHIQKLIDSEAAMSLRLGVLERVGKAAELKHAIDLQALESSALASESELRALRSEMSRARNVFSTAEADTTAAVRALGSELARLENSEMEVRQVLGFLRQSSRLKDKRLEALEAKRRELHTHYEQARGALAAQQKRAGRFGDRAVRLESLDARHKASLASAHRELAKARRECEQLREQLEGEIHSAAAAREALIVAQEQLRIHAARRQAERAFGDHAQLSAENRAMRARVHQLARAMERAMMREDVVLRAGGGYVTLPKYLQRLMMQSAPPAEPEPAGAGPDEGDASAEAAAAVAAASEAGRRAAVSAGAAAGGFDGDGGRRTDRAAVIRSDRMEMSFDPASAEYAAQMQAADRAVDGVLERRLATMRDGARRVCAPNVSSAQIAARFAVSELPADGCAPDAYLAALEARGLHDEMLIQSPHMLGHMSGAITPWAAPLGRLVHAMHANVVKTETAKVATAVERETVAMLHREFFREGGDFYAKYAHEPRACLGHATSGGTTANLEALWLARNLALPSAEARGIGSALRDGGWSEGVIVTSRLAHYSVTAKACGVLGIGTDNVLRVRTDARMRIDLADLRATLIRCAARHLKVLAIVAVAGSTECGSFDPLTECAALAREFGTWLHVDAAWGGGLIFGPAVRATLLRGIELADSITVDAHKQLLTPIGLGIVLYRSPTAALATAKSASYIIRPDSHDLGRYTLEGSRPASAYFLHMNLLVLGARMLGQLVDRKLRVSRALAHAIERAPDFELLVAPEADILLFRHVPAGLAAGLTAPSASAAREAAENALDDVQRRVQDALKDAGRTFLSRTALLDPRVERAGGTPTVFLRAVVNVQSSQADALAVLDDVRRTHALLPRAEPADAPYRARSVAEQAGAADSRRAPPLKDAEAASERRCAQGDVSCAHERCPAAEGAQPEALDTRRRRLADALPASASLVRSPPAMEAPLVMVAGIMVAL
;
A
#
# COMPACT_ATOMS: atom_id res chain seq x y z
N MET A 1 -9.52 -32.78 -36.43
CA MET A 1 -9.43 -32.76 -34.95
C MET A 1 -9.58 -31.35 -34.39
N GLU A 2 -8.85 -30.33 -34.87
CA GLU A 2 -9.08 -28.93 -34.45
C GLU A 2 -10.52 -28.44 -34.66
N ASN A 3 -11.15 -28.74 -35.81
CA ASN A 3 -12.55 -28.37 -36.03
C ASN A 3 -13.54 -29.05 -35.06
N HIS A 4 -13.19 -30.26 -34.59
CA HIS A 4 -13.97 -30.98 -33.58
C HIS A 4 -13.71 -30.39 -32.17
N TYR A 5 -12.48 -29.96 -31.91
CA TYR A 5 -12.07 -29.24 -30.70
C TYR A 5 -12.76 -27.86 -30.58
N PHE A 6 -12.87 -27.09 -31.67
CA PHE A 6 -13.60 -25.82 -31.69
C PHE A 6 -15.13 -25.98 -31.67
N ALA A 7 -15.66 -27.12 -32.14
CA ALA A 7 -17.07 -27.46 -31.97
C ALA A 7 -17.39 -27.78 -30.50
N LEU A 8 -16.54 -28.59 -29.85
CA LEU A 8 -16.65 -28.91 -28.42
C LEU A 8 -16.45 -27.68 -27.53
N ILE A 9 -15.58 -26.74 -27.88
CA ILE A 9 -15.43 -25.47 -27.16
C ILE A 9 -16.68 -24.59 -27.30
N ARG A 10 -17.28 -24.51 -28.49
CA ARG A 10 -18.51 -23.74 -28.69
C ARG A 10 -19.72 -24.36 -27.97
N GLU A 11 -19.84 -25.68 -27.98
CA GLU A 11 -20.84 -26.38 -27.17
C GLU A 11 -20.59 -26.20 -25.68
N ARG A 12 -19.32 -26.28 -25.22
CA ARG A 12 -18.90 -26.00 -23.85
C ARG A 12 -19.27 -24.58 -23.44
N ASP A 13 -18.97 -23.58 -24.24
CA ASP A 13 -19.20 -22.17 -23.91
C ASP A 13 -20.70 -21.85 -23.90
N ALA A 14 -21.48 -22.46 -24.80
CA ALA A 14 -22.95 -22.38 -24.77
C ALA A 14 -23.56 -23.08 -23.55
N HIS A 15 -22.97 -24.20 -23.09
CA HIS A 15 -23.42 -24.93 -21.91
C HIS A 15 -23.02 -24.22 -20.61
N ILE A 16 -21.81 -23.66 -20.55
CA ILE A 16 -21.32 -22.84 -19.43
C ILE A 16 -22.13 -21.56 -19.33
N GLN A 17 -22.45 -20.90 -20.44
CA GLN A 17 -23.29 -19.70 -20.42
C GLN A 17 -24.71 -20.03 -19.92
N LYS A 18 -25.30 -21.16 -20.35
CA LYS A 18 -26.56 -21.66 -19.79
C LYS A 18 -26.45 -21.98 -18.30
N LEU A 19 -25.34 -22.54 -17.84
CA LEU A 19 -25.10 -22.83 -16.42
C LEU A 19 -24.92 -21.57 -15.58
N ILE A 20 -24.23 -20.55 -16.10
CA ILE A 20 -24.08 -19.23 -15.48
C ILE A 20 -25.44 -18.52 -15.41
N ASP A 21 -26.24 -18.58 -16.47
CA ASP A 21 -27.59 -18.02 -16.50
C ASP A 21 -28.53 -18.77 -15.53
N SER A 22 -28.32 -20.08 -15.35
CA SER A 22 -29.07 -20.94 -14.40
C SER A 22 -28.65 -20.72 -12.94
N GLU A 23 -27.36 -20.53 -12.67
CA GLU A 23 -26.80 -20.22 -11.36
C GLU A 23 -27.19 -18.79 -10.93
N ALA A 24 -27.13 -17.83 -11.86
CA ALA A 24 -27.66 -16.49 -11.65
C ALA A 24 -29.18 -16.51 -11.39
N ALA A 25 -29.95 -17.33 -12.12
CA ALA A 25 -31.38 -17.51 -11.87
C ALA A 25 -31.68 -18.21 -10.52
N MET A 26 -30.85 -19.17 -10.09
CA MET A 26 -30.96 -19.83 -8.79
C MET A 26 -30.57 -18.91 -7.64
N SER A 27 -29.49 -18.14 -7.73
CA SER A 27 -29.09 -17.14 -6.73
C SER A 27 -30.10 -15.99 -6.65
N LEU A 28 -30.68 -15.56 -7.77
CA LEU A 28 -31.76 -14.56 -7.78
C LEU A 28 -33.02 -15.12 -7.11
N ARG A 29 -33.36 -16.40 -7.33
CA ARG A 29 -34.51 -17.08 -6.69
C ARG A 29 -34.28 -17.40 -5.21
N LEU A 30 -33.05 -17.75 -4.81
CA LEU A 30 -32.64 -17.93 -3.41
C LEU A 30 -32.68 -16.60 -2.65
N GLY A 31 -32.22 -15.51 -3.28
CA GLY A 31 -32.33 -14.16 -2.71
C GLY A 31 -33.78 -13.65 -2.65
N VAL A 32 -34.69 -14.15 -3.49
CA VAL A 32 -36.13 -13.92 -3.35
C VAL A 32 -36.70 -14.73 -2.18
N LEU A 33 -36.33 -16.00 -2.02
CA LEU A 33 -36.77 -16.85 -0.90
C LEU A 33 -36.28 -16.34 0.47
N GLU A 34 -35.05 -15.81 0.54
CA GLU A 34 -34.50 -15.21 1.76
C GLU A 34 -35.17 -13.86 2.10
N ARG A 35 -35.54 -13.08 1.08
CA ARG A 35 -36.36 -11.87 1.24
C ARG A 35 -37.81 -12.18 1.61
N VAL A 36 -38.36 -13.29 1.14
CA VAL A 36 -39.70 -13.80 1.52
C VAL A 36 -39.68 -14.33 2.97
N GLY A 37 -38.59 -14.99 3.40
CA GLY A 37 -38.37 -15.39 4.79
C GLY A 37 -38.28 -14.19 5.74
N LYS A 38 -37.49 -13.17 5.39
CA LYS A 38 -37.41 -11.90 6.14
C LYS A 38 -38.73 -11.13 6.13
N ALA A 39 -39.50 -11.18 5.04
CA ALA A 39 -40.84 -10.57 4.98
C ALA A 39 -41.84 -11.30 5.88
N ALA A 40 -41.70 -12.62 6.09
CA ALA A 40 -42.52 -13.39 7.03
C ALA A 40 -42.17 -13.08 8.50
N GLU A 41 -40.88 -12.81 8.81
CA GLU A 41 -40.44 -12.31 10.12
C GLU A 41 -40.91 -10.87 10.37
N LEU A 42 -40.85 -9.99 9.36
CA LEU A 42 -41.38 -8.62 9.43
C LEU A 42 -42.90 -8.61 9.66
N LYS A 43 -43.63 -9.54 9.04
CA LYS A 43 -45.06 -9.74 9.27
C LYS A 43 -45.36 -10.11 10.73
N HIS A 44 -44.51 -10.93 11.36
CA HIS A 44 -44.65 -11.28 12.77
C HIS A 44 -44.45 -10.08 13.71
N ALA A 45 -43.53 -9.17 13.36
CA ALA A 45 -43.31 -7.92 14.10
C ALA A 45 -44.46 -6.91 13.91
N ILE A 46 -45.00 -6.80 12.70
CA ILE A 46 -46.13 -5.90 12.38
C ILE A 46 -47.45 -6.41 13.01
N ASP A 47 -47.70 -7.72 13.00
CA ASP A 47 -48.89 -8.31 13.63
C ASP A 47 -48.90 -8.14 15.16
N LEU A 48 -47.74 -8.12 15.82
CA LEU A 48 -47.62 -7.88 17.28
C LEU A 48 -47.83 -6.40 17.66
N GLN A 49 -47.27 -5.44 16.90
CA GLN A 49 -47.50 -4.01 17.15
C GLN A 49 -48.93 -3.56 16.81
N ALA A 50 -49.56 -4.15 15.79
CA ALA A 50 -50.96 -3.85 15.44
C ALA A 50 -51.96 -4.36 16.50
N LEU A 51 -51.65 -5.48 17.17
CA LEU A 51 -52.46 -6.04 18.26
C LEU A 51 -52.42 -5.21 19.55
N GLU A 52 -51.29 -4.55 19.85
CA GLU A 52 -51.20 -3.61 20.98
C GLU A 52 -51.88 -2.26 20.68
N SER A 53 -51.98 -1.89 19.40
CA SER A 53 -52.56 -0.61 18.95
C SER A 53 -54.08 -0.66 18.70
N SER A 54 -54.67 -1.86 18.50
CA SER A 54 -56.07 -1.99 18.07
C SER A 54 -57.11 -1.73 19.16
N ALA A 55 -56.71 -1.44 20.39
CA ALA A 55 -57.63 -0.98 21.45
C ALA A 55 -58.14 0.46 21.21
N LEU A 56 -57.57 1.19 20.24
CA LEU A 56 -57.87 2.61 19.97
C LEU A 56 -58.07 2.97 18.48
N ALA A 57 -58.08 2.00 17.57
CA ALA A 57 -58.12 2.28 16.12
C ALA A 57 -59.56 2.49 15.58
N SER A 58 -59.71 3.47 14.70
CA SER A 58 -60.97 3.83 14.04
C SER A 58 -61.37 2.83 12.94
N GLU A 59 -62.66 2.81 12.57
CA GLU A 59 -63.21 1.86 11.59
C GLU A 59 -62.57 1.99 10.17
N SER A 60 -62.06 3.18 9.83
CA SER A 60 -61.34 3.44 8.58
C SER A 60 -59.94 2.82 8.57
N GLU A 61 -59.25 2.81 9.71
CA GLU A 61 -57.91 2.22 9.85
C GLU A 61 -57.96 0.70 9.77
N LEU A 62 -59.00 0.08 10.36
CA LEU A 62 -59.25 -1.37 10.23
C LEU A 62 -59.56 -1.80 8.80
N ARG A 63 -60.26 -0.97 8.00
CA ARG A 63 -60.49 -1.25 6.57
C ARG A 63 -59.22 -1.12 5.74
N ALA A 64 -58.37 -0.14 6.02
CA ALA A 64 -57.07 0.03 5.35
C ALA A 64 -56.16 -1.18 5.63
N LEU A 65 -56.07 -1.62 6.89
CA LEU A 65 -55.28 -2.79 7.27
C LEU A 65 -55.77 -4.08 6.57
N ARG A 66 -57.09 -4.30 6.50
CA ARG A 66 -57.67 -5.45 5.78
C ARG A 66 -57.33 -5.44 4.29
N SER A 67 -57.28 -4.26 3.67
CA SER A 67 -56.91 -4.10 2.25
C SER A 67 -55.45 -4.46 2.00
N GLU A 68 -54.53 -3.99 2.86
CA GLU A 68 -53.10 -4.31 2.75
C GLU A 68 -52.81 -5.78 3.02
N MET A 69 -53.46 -6.40 4.01
CA MET A 69 -53.33 -7.83 4.28
C MET A 69 -53.81 -8.70 3.11
N SER A 70 -54.86 -8.27 2.40
CA SER A 70 -55.36 -8.97 1.21
C SER A 70 -54.40 -8.84 0.02
N ARG A 71 -53.80 -7.67 -0.19
CA ARG A 71 -52.75 -7.45 -1.22
C ARG A 71 -51.50 -8.28 -0.95
N ALA A 72 -51.05 -8.32 0.30
CA ALA A 72 -49.93 -9.15 0.71
C ALA A 72 -50.22 -10.64 0.42
N ARG A 73 -51.40 -11.14 0.81
CA ARG A 73 -51.78 -12.55 0.61
C ARG A 73 -51.76 -12.98 -0.86
N ASN A 74 -52.15 -12.10 -1.78
CA ASN A 74 -52.10 -12.39 -3.22
C ASN A 74 -50.66 -12.49 -3.74
N VAL A 75 -49.78 -11.55 -3.39
CA VAL A 75 -48.36 -11.55 -3.79
C VAL A 75 -47.64 -12.82 -3.33
N PHE A 76 -47.96 -13.31 -2.12
CA PHE A 76 -47.38 -14.54 -1.60
C PHE A 76 -47.87 -15.80 -2.35
N SER A 77 -49.14 -15.86 -2.76
CA SER A 77 -49.66 -17.00 -3.52
C SER A 77 -49.00 -17.15 -4.90
N THR A 78 -48.64 -16.03 -5.53
CA THR A 78 -47.97 -16.00 -6.83
C THR A 78 -46.52 -16.48 -6.70
N ALA A 79 -45.82 -16.04 -5.65
CA ALA A 79 -44.45 -16.48 -5.36
C ALA A 79 -44.34 -18.00 -5.06
N GLU A 80 -45.34 -18.59 -4.40
CA GLU A 80 -45.38 -20.04 -4.10
C GLU A 80 -45.59 -20.89 -5.38
N ALA A 81 -46.44 -20.42 -6.30
CA ALA A 81 -46.68 -21.07 -7.58
C ALA A 81 -45.42 -21.06 -8.48
N ASP A 82 -44.73 -19.92 -8.57
CA ASP A 82 -43.50 -19.76 -9.35
C ASP A 82 -42.34 -20.62 -8.81
N THR A 83 -42.26 -20.77 -7.49
CA THR A 83 -41.25 -21.61 -6.83
C THR A 83 -41.49 -23.09 -7.13
N THR A 84 -42.75 -23.54 -7.12
CA THR A 84 -43.11 -24.93 -7.41
C THR A 84 -42.83 -25.31 -8.87
N ALA A 85 -43.04 -24.38 -9.81
CA ALA A 85 -42.70 -24.57 -11.21
C ALA A 85 -41.18 -24.66 -11.44
N ALA A 86 -40.40 -23.84 -10.74
CA ALA A 86 -38.94 -23.84 -10.81
C ALA A 86 -38.32 -25.16 -10.31
N VAL A 87 -38.82 -25.72 -9.21
CA VAL A 87 -38.34 -26.99 -8.64
C VAL A 87 -38.60 -28.17 -9.58
N ARG A 88 -39.74 -28.16 -10.30
CA ARG A 88 -40.09 -29.23 -11.25
C ARG A 88 -39.21 -29.19 -12.52
N ALA A 89 -38.79 -28.00 -12.94
CA ALA A 89 -37.84 -27.83 -14.05
C ALA A 89 -36.41 -28.25 -13.68
N LEU A 90 -35.99 -28.07 -12.42
CA LEU A 90 -34.70 -28.55 -11.91
C LEU A 90 -34.60 -30.08 -11.91
N GLY A 91 -35.67 -30.78 -11.55
CA GLY A 91 -35.69 -32.25 -11.51
C GLY A 91 -35.48 -32.93 -12.87
N SER A 92 -35.91 -32.31 -13.97
CA SER A 92 -35.74 -32.87 -15.33
C SER A 92 -34.35 -32.58 -15.92
N GLU A 93 -33.67 -31.51 -15.51
CA GLU A 93 -32.26 -31.28 -15.84
C GLU A 93 -31.30 -32.20 -15.05
N LEU A 94 -31.65 -32.53 -13.80
CA LEU A 94 -30.87 -33.45 -12.95
C LEU A 94 -30.65 -34.84 -13.58
N ALA A 95 -31.68 -35.40 -14.23
CA ALA A 95 -31.57 -36.69 -14.92
C ALA A 95 -30.68 -36.66 -16.19
N ARG A 96 -30.49 -35.49 -16.81
CA ARG A 96 -29.57 -35.32 -17.96
C ARG A 96 -28.11 -35.24 -17.53
N LEU A 97 -27.85 -34.82 -16.30
CA LEU A 97 -26.51 -34.55 -15.77
C LEU A 97 -25.79 -35.81 -15.26
N GLU A 98 -26.51 -36.83 -14.79
CA GLU A 98 -25.92 -38.10 -14.34
C GLU A 98 -25.23 -38.87 -15.47
N ASN A 99 -25.72 -38.76 -16.71
CA ASN A 99 -25.08 -39.36 -17.88
C ASN A 99 -23.75 -38.68 -18.26
N SER A 100 -23.62 -37.36 -18.01
CA SER A 100 -22.42 -36.59 -18.36
C SER A 100 -21.20 -36.90 -17.48
N GLU A 101 -21.40 -37.25 -16.21
CA GLU A 101 -20.28 -37.58 -15.30
C GLU A 101 -19.56 -38.87 -15.72
N MET A 102 -20.32 -39.83 -16.25
CA MET A 102 -19.80 -41.13 -16.70
C MET A 102 -18.87 -40.96 -17.91
N GLU A 103 -19.24 -40.09 -18.85
CA GLU A 103 -18.45 -39.75 -20.04
C GLU A 103 -17.16 -39.03 -19.67
N VAL A 104 -17.21 -38.07 -18.74
CA VAL A 104 -16.01 -37.33 -18.26
C VAL A 104 -15.00 -38.28 -17.62
N ARG A 105 -15.45 -39.29 -16.86
CA ARG A 105 -14.55 -40.30 -16.27
C ARG A 105 -13.85 -41.17 -17.32
N GLN A 106 -14.53 -41.51 -18.41
CA GLN A 106 -13.94 -42.29 -19.52
C GLN A 106 -12.88 -41.47 -20.27
N VAL A 107 -13.20 -40.20 -20.58
CA VAL A 107 -12.26 -39.27 -21.24
C VAL A 107 -11.01 -39.03 -20.38
N LEU A 108 -11.17 -38.92 -19.07
CA LEU A 108 -10.06 -38.74 -18.14
C LEU A 108 -9.09 -39.95 -18.11
N GLY A 109 -9.60 -41.17 -18.32
CA GLY A 109 -8.76 -42.35 -18.51
C GLY A 109 -7.86 -42.24 -19.74
N PHE A 110 -8.44 -41.82 -20.87
CA PHE A 110 -7.72 -41.61 -22.13
C PHE A 110 -6.66 -40.50 -22.03
N LEU A 111 -7.01 -39.36 -21.43
CA LEU A 111 -6.11 -38.23 -21.26
C LEU A 111 -4.90 -38.56 -20.37
N ARG A 112 -5.09 -39.36 -19.31
CA ARG A 112 -3.98 -39.84 -18.47
C ARG A 112 -3.00 -40.73 -19.26
N GLN A 113 -3.52 -41.62 -20.11
CA GLN A 113 -2.69 -42.49 -20.94
C GLN A 113 -1.92 -41.69 -22.00
N SER A 114 -2.60 -40.75 -22.67
CA SER A 114 -2.00 -39.86 -23.67
C SER A 114 -0.89 -38.98 -23.07
N SER A 115 -1.14 -38.37 -21.91
CA SER A 115 -0.14 -37.57 -21.19
C SER A 115 1.11 -38.38 -20.83
N ARG A 116 0.94 -39.60 -20.28
CA ARG A 116 2.07 -40.50 -19.95
C ARG A 116 2.91 -40.90 -21.17
N LEU A 117 2.28 -41.15 -22.32
CA LEU A 117 3.00 -41.51 -23.54
C LEU A 117 3.84 -40.34 -24.07
N LYS A 118 3.32 -39.12 -23.99
CA LYS A 118 4.03 -37.90 -24.38
C LYS A 118 5.18 -37.57 -23.45
N ASP A 119 5.01 -37.76 -22.14
CA ASP A 119 6.07 -37.59 -21.15
C ASP A 119 7.24 -38.55 -21.40
N LYS A 120 6.97 -39.84 -21.67
CA LYS A 120 8.01 -40.82 -22.05
C LYS A 120 8.76 -40.44 -23.33
N ARG A 121 8.06 -39.86 -24.30
CA ARG A 121 8.66 -39.42 -25.57
C ARG A 121 9.54 -38.18 -25.37
N LEU A 122 9.13 -37.27 -24.49
CA LEU A 122 9.93 -36.12 -24.08
C LEU A 122 11.21 -36.57 -23.37
N GLU A 123 11.13 -37.52 -22.43
CA GLU A 123 12.30 -38.09 -21.74
C GLU A 123 13.31 -38.71 -22.72
N ALA A 124 12.82 -39.42 -23.74
CA ALA A 124 13.67 -40.00 -24.79
C ALA A 124 14.37 -38.94 -25.65
N LEU A 125 13.67 -37.85 -26.01
CA LEU A 125 14.25 -36.74 -26.77
C LEU A 125 15.27 -35.94 -25.93
N GLU A 126 15.03 -35.78 -24.63
CA GLU A 126 15.98 -35.14 -23.71
C GLU A 126 17.25 -35.99 -23.49
N ALA A 127 17.12 -37.31 -23.44
CA ALA A 127 18.26 -38.23 -23.44
C ALA A 127 19.10 -38.05 -24.72
N LYS A 128 18.45 -38.02 -25.89
CA LYS A 128 19.10 -37.76 -27.18
C LYS A 128 19.76 -36.38 -27.25
N ARG A 129 19.17 -35.36 -26.60
CA ARG A 129 19.76 -34.01 -26.51
C ARG A 129 21.07 -34.01 -25.74
N ARG A 130 21.15 -34.76 -24.64
CA ARG A 130 22.38 -34.90 -23.86
C ARG A 130 23.47 -35.57 -24.68
N GLU A 131 23.15 -36.63 -25.39
CA GLU A 131 24.09 -37.35 -26.28
C GLU A 131 24.64 -36.45 -27.40
N LEU A 132 23.75 -35.74 -28.12
CA LEU A 132 24.17 -34.82 -29.19
C LEU A 132 24.95 -33.62 -28.66
N HIS A 133 24.64 -33.14 -27.46
CA HIS A 133 25.41 -32.07 -26.83
C HIS A 133 26.83 -32.53 -26.49
N THR A 134 27.00 -33.75 -25.98
CA THR A 134 28.32 -34.35 -25.77
C THR A 134 29.09 -34.48 -27.09
N HIS A 135 28.43 -34.94 -28.16
CA HIS A 135 29.06 -35.04 -29.48
C HIS A 135 29.47 -33.66 -30.04
N TYR A 136 28.63 -32.64 -29.87
CA TYR A 136 28.94 -31.25 -30.24
C TYR A 136 30.16 -30.70 -29.47
N GLU A 137 30.23 -30.93 -28.17
CA GLU A 137 31.37 -30.49 -27.34
C GLU A 137 32.66 -31.22 -27.71
N GLN A 138 32.59 -32.52 -28.03
CA GLN A 138 33.73 -33.28 -28.55
C GLN A 138 34.21 -32.74 -29.91
N ALA A 139 33.29 -32.46 -30.84
CA ALA A 139 33.62 -31.87 -32.15
C ALA A 139 34.23 -30.45 -32.01
N ARG A 140 33.70 -29.65 -31.09
CA ARG A 140 34.21 -28.30 -30.75
C ARG A 140 35.61 -28.38 -30.14
N GLY A 141 35.84 -29.32 -29.22
CA GLY A 141 37.14 -29.57 -28.61
C GLY A 141 38.18 -30.08 -29.61
N ALA A 142 37.77 -30.97 -30.54
CA ALA A 142 38.64 -31.44 -31.62
C ALA A 142 39.05 -30.30 -32.56
N LEU A 143 38.12 -29.40 -32.92
CA LEU A 143 38.43 -28.22 -33.72
C LEU A 143 39.40 -27.28 -32.98
N ALA A 144 39.15 -27.01 -31.69
CA ALA A 144 40.03 -26.17 -30.87
C ALA A 144 41.43 -26.76 -30.72
N ALA A 145 41.55 -28.09 -30.58
CA ALA A 145 42.83 -28.79 -30.54
C ALA A 145 43.60 -28.69 -31.87
N GLN A 146 42.90 -28.78 -33.01
CA GLN A 146 43.49 -28.61 -34.33
C GLN A 146 43.92 -27.15 -34.59
N GLN A 147 43.10 -26.18 -34.17
CA GLN A 147 43.45 -24.76 -34.21
C GLN A 147 44.69 -24.45 -33.33
N LYS A 148 44.79 -25.07 -32.16
CA LYS A 148 45.95 -24.93 -31.26
C LYS A 148 47.21 -25.60 -31.82
N ARG A 149 47.08 -26.73 -32.52
CA ARG A 149 48.19 -27.38 -33.24
C ARG A 149 48.67 -26.54 -34.43
N ALA A 150 47.75 -25.90 -35.15
CA ALA A 150 48.05 -24.94 -36.20
C ALA A 150 48.70 -23.64 -35.63
N GLY A 151 48.38 -23.27 -34.38
CA GLY A 151 48.87 -22.09 -33.68
C GLY A 151 50.19 -22.24 -32.90
N ARG A 152 51.01 -23.28 -33.15
CA ARG A 152 52.37 -23.41 -32.57
C ARG A 152 53.46 -22.58 -33.30
N PHE A 153 53.06 -21.54 -34.02
CA PHE A 153 53.93 -20.47 -34.49
C PHE A 153 53.32 -19.14 -34.02
N GLY A 154 54.02 -18.47 -33.09
CA GLY A 154 53.49 -17.37 -32.29
C GLY A 154 53.04 -16.13 -33.08
N ASP A 155 52.11 -15.39 -32.47
CA ASP A 155 51.77 -13.98 -32.70
C ASP A 155 52.10 -13.40 -34.08
N ARG A 156 51.29 -13.77 -35.07
CA ARG A 156 50.82 -12.93 -36.17
C ARG A 156 49.82 -13.75 -36.96
N ALA A 157 48.78 -13.11 -37.50
CA ALA A 157 47.77 -13.74 -38.33
C ALA A 157 48.42 -14.54 -39.48
N VAL A 158 48.56 -15.85 -39.27
CA VAL A 158 48.98 -16.80 -40.30
C VAL A 158 47.82 -16.89 -41.28
N ARG A 159 47.96 -16.30 -42.47
CA ARG A 159 46.99 -16.48 -43.56
C ARG A 159 46.87 -17.98 -43.78
N LEU A 160 45.63 -18.50 -43.84
CA LEU A 160 45.30 -19.91 -44.10
C LEU A 160 46.13 -20.52 -45.24
N GLU A 161 46.60 -19.70 -46.19
CA GLU A 161 47.46 -20.05 -47.32
C GLU A 161 48.81 -20.71 -46.94
N SER A 162 49.41 -20.40 -45.79
CA SER A 162 50.74 -20.94 -45.41
C SER A 162 50.71 -22.26 -44.63
N LEU A 163 49.53 -22.81 -44.33
CA LEU A 163 49.39 -24.16 -43.78
C LEU A 163 49.64 -25.22 -44.87
N ASP A 164 50.35 -26.30 -44.52
CA ASP A 164 50.52 -27.44 -45.42
C ASP A 164 49.16 -28.09 -45.77
N ALA A 165 49.13 -28.84 -46.88
CA ALA A 165 47.90 -29.44 -47.40
C ALA A 165 47.25 -30.44 -46.42
N ARG A 166 48.04 -31.12 -45.56
CA ARG A 166 47.51 -32.08 -44.59
C ARG A 166 46.79 -31.37 -43.45
N HIS A 167 47.35 -30.28 -42.92
CA HIS A 167 46.74 -29.48 -41.88
C HIS A 167 45.46 -28.77 -42.37
N LYS A 168 45.45 -28.24 -43.60
CA LYS A 168 44.25 -27.68 -44.23
C LYS A 168 43.14 -28.73 -44.35
N ALA A 169 43.46 -29.93 -44.81
CA ALA A 169 42.48 -31.02 -44.93
C ALA A 169 41.92 -31.45 -43.57
N SER A 170 42.77 -31.54 -42.54
CA SER A 170 42.36 -31.92 -41.18
C SER A 170 41.47 -30.85 -40.52
N LEU A 171 41.78 -29.56 -40.69
CA LEU A 171 40.97 -28.45 -40.16
C LEU A 171 39.60 -28.38 -40.86
N ALA A 172 39.58 -28.55 -42.18
CA ALA A 172 38.35 -28.61 -42.96
C ALA A 172 37.46 -29.80 -42.55
N SER A 173 38.06 -30.93 -42.20
CA SER A 173 37.33 -32.09 -41.67
C SER A 173 36.69 -31.80 -40.31
N ALA A 174 37.43 -31.20 -39.37
CA ALA A 174 36.90 -30.84 -38.06
C ALA A 174 35.77 -29.79 -38.16
N HIS A 175 35.87 -28.83 -39.08
CA HIS A 175 34.79 -27.88 -39.36
C HIS A 175 33.53 -28.56 -39.92
N ARG A 176 33.67 -29.55 -40.81
CA ARG A 176 32.53 -30.30 -41.34
C ARG A 176 31.81 -31.10 -40.25
N GLU A 177 32.56 -31.75 -39.37
CA GLU A 177 31.97 -32.50 -38.25
C GLU A 177 31.24 -31.58 -37.26
N LEU A 178 31.82 -30.43 -36.91
CA LEU A 178 31.12 -29.45 -36.05
C LEU A 178 29.84 -28.91 -36.71
N ALA A 179 29.87 -28.64 -38.02
CA ALA A 179 28.70 -28.20 -38.78
C ALA A 179 27.61 -29.29 -38.88
N LYS A 180 28.01 -30.58 -38.93
CA LYS A 180 27.10 -31.72 -38.88
C LYS A 180 26.44 -31.85 -37.50
N ALA A 181 27.22 -31.85 -36.43
CA ALA A 181 26.72 -31.92 -35.06
C ALA A 181 25.78 -30.73 -34.74
N ARG A 182 26.08 -29.53 -35.23
CA ARG A 182 25.20 -28.36 -35.08
C ARG A 182 23.84 -28.54 -35.74
N ARG A 183 23.79 -29.07 -36.97
CA ARG A 183 22.53 -29.34 -37.68
C ARG A 183 21.69 -30.41 -36.98
N GLU A 184 22.33 -31.45 -36.46
CA GLU A 184 21.64 -32.49 -35.69
C GLU A 184 21.02 -31.93 -34.39
N CYS A 185 21.74 -31.02 -33.70
CA CYS A 185 21.20 -30.30 -32.54
C CYS A 185 20.02 -29.37 -32.90
N GLU A 186 20.09 -28.66 -34.04
CA GLU A 186 19.02 -27.79 -34.52
C GLU A 186 17.75 -28.59 -34.88
N GLN A 187 17.88 -29.72 -35.58
CA GLN A 187 16.75 -30.61 -35.89
C GLN A 187 16.12 -31.22 -34.63
N LEU A 188 16.93 -31.62 -33.65
CA LEU A 188 16.40 -32.16 -32.40
C LEU A 188 15.67 -31.07 -31.59
N ARG A 189 16.13 -29.82 -31.65
CA ARG A 189 15.47 -28.70 -30.99
C ARG A 189 14.05 -28.49 -31.52
N GLU A 190 13.85 -28.51 -32.84
CA GLU A 190 12.51 -28.40 -33.44
C GLU A 190 11.59 -29.55 -33.01
N GLN A 191 12.11 -30.78 -32.94
CA GLN A 191 11.36 -31.94 -32.46
C GLN A 191 10.98 -31.83 -30.97
N LEU A 192 11.90 -31.32 -30.15
CA LEU A 192 11.69 -31.11 -28.72
C LEU A 192 10.65 -30.01 -28.48
N GLU A 193 10.74 -28.89 -29.21
CA GLU A 193 9.77 -27.81 -29.15
C GLU A 193 8.38 -28.33 -29.53
N GLY A 194 8.25 -29.09 -30.63
CA GLY A 194 6.98 -29.70 -31.02
C GLY A 194 6.36 -30.60 -29.95
N GLU A 195 7.15 -31.46 -29.31
CA GLU A 195 6.62 -32.35 -28.27
C GLU A 195 6.36 -31.69 -26.92
N ILE A 196 7.10 -30.64 -26.56
CA ILE A 196 6.80 -29.84 -25.36
C ILE A 196 5.40 -29.21 -25.47
N HIS A 197 5.07 -28.62 -26.63
CA HIS A 197 3.75 -28.02 -26.86
C HIS A 197 2.64 -29.07 -26.81
N SER A 198 2.88 -30.22 -27.44
CA SER A 198 1.95 -31.36 -27.47
C SER A 198 1.73 -31.98 -26.08
N ALA A 199 2.76 -32.10 -25.25
CA ALA A 199 2.68 -32.59 -23.88
C ALA A 199 1.97 -31.58 -22.96
N ALA A 200 2.25 -30.29 -23.11
CA ALA A 200 1.57 -29.22 -22.38
C ALA A 200 0.06 -29.24 -22.64
N ALA A 201 -0.36 -29.33 -23.91
CA ALA A 201 -1.77 -29.41 -24.28
C ALA A 201 -2.49 -30.64 -23.67
N ALA A 202 -1.79 -31.79 -23.59
CA ALA A 202 -2.35 -32.99 -22.95
C ALA A 202 -2.51 -32.85 -21.43
N ARG A 203 -1.59 -32.14 -20.77
CA ARG A 203 -1.66 -31.84 -19.33
C ARG A 203 -2.77 -30.83 -19.01
N GLU A 204 -2.93 -29.80 -19.84
CA GLU A 204 -4.04 -28.85 -19.71
C GLU A 204 -5.41 -29.53 -19.85
N ALA A 205 -5.58 -30.39 -20.86
CA ALA A 205 -6.81 -31.17 -21.03
C ALA A 205 -7.10 -32.07 -19.81
N LEU A 206 -6.06 -32.66 -19.22
CA LEU A 206 -6.18 -33.49 -18.01
C LEU A 206 -6.62 -32.67 -16.79
N ILE A 207 -6.05 -31.47 -16.59
CA ILE A 207 -6.41 -30.56 -15.50
C ILE A 207 -7.88 -30.14 -15.63
N VAL A 208 -8.33 -29.79 -16.83
CA VAL A 208 -9.72 -29.40 -17.09
C VAL A 208 -10.69 -30.54 -16.76
N ALA A 209 -10.38 -31.77 -17.20
CA ALA A 209 -11.23 -32.93 -16.91
C ALA A 209 -11.25 -33.29 -15.40
N GLN A 210 -10.15 -33.07 -14.68
CA GLN A 210 -10.10 -33.25 -13.23
C GLN A 210 -10.95 -32.21 -12.48
N GLU A 211 -10.97 -30.98 -12.97
CA GLU A 211 -11.73 -29.90 -12.35
C GLU A 211 -13.24 -30.07 -12.55
N GLN A 212 -13.66 -30.55 -13.74
CA GLN A 212 -15.05 -30.92 -13.97
C GLN A 212 -15.54 -32.00 -12.99
N LEU A 213 -14.72 -33.00 -12.68
CA LEU A 213 -15.04 -34.04 -11.68
C LEU A 213 -15.15 -33.47 -10.25
N ARG A 214 -14.34 -32.47 -9.91
CA ARG A 214 -14.46 -31.77 -8.61
C ARG A 214 -15.76 -30.98 -8.49
N ILE A 215 -16.17 -30.32 -9.58
CA ILE A 215 -17.45 -29.60 -9.63
C ILE A 215 -18.62 -30.58 -9.44
N HIS A 216 -18.60 -31.74 -10.11
CA HIS A 216 -19.60 -32.79 -9.88
C HIS A 216 -19.60 -33.33 -8.44
N ALA A 217 -18.43 -33.43 -7.78
CA ALA A 217 -18.33 -33.87 -6.39
C ALA A 217 -18.86 -32.83 -5.40
N ALA A 218 -18.51 -31.55 -5.57
CA ALA A 218 -19.00 -30.43 -4.76
C ALA A 218 -20.53 -30.30 -4.88
N ARG A 219 -21.08 -30.55 -6.08
CA ARG A 219 -22.52 -30.53 -6.32
C ARG A 219 -23.27 -31.64 -5.56
N ARG A 220 -22.74 -32.87 -5.53
CA ARG A 220 -23.31 -33.96 -4.70
C ARG A 220 -23.25 -33.66 -3.20
N GLN A 221 -22.24 -32.92 -2.76
CA GLN A 221 -22.12 -32.49 -1.37
C GLN A 221 -23.18 -31.43 -1.02
N ALA A 222 -23.46 -30.51 -1.94
CA ALA A 222 -24.56 -29.57 -1.82
C ALA A 222 -25.92 -30.30 -1.78
N GLU A 223 -26.16 -31.27 -2.68
CA GLU A 223 -27.40 -32.07 -2.71
C GLU A 223 -27.67 -32.82 -1.39
N ARG A 224 -26.63 -33.36 -0.73
CA ARG A 224 -26.76 -33.99 0.59
C ARG A 224 -27.10 -32.99 1.69
N ALA A 225 -26.59 -31.77 1.60
CA ALA A 225 -26.94 -30.69 2.53
C ALA A 225 -28.39 -30.20 2.34
N PHE A 226 -28.98 -30.40 1.15
CA PHE A 226 -30.39 -30.05 0.84
C PHE A 226 -31.40 -31.16 1.21
N GLY A 227 -30.96 -32.33 1.68
CA GLY A 227 -31.82 -33.45 2.10
C GLY A 227 -32.73 -33.15 3.31
N ASP A 228 -32.45 -32.11 4.09
CA ASP A 228 -33.28 -31.66 5.23
C ASP A 228 -34.59 -30.95 4.83
N HIS A 229 -34.87 -30.80 3.53
CA HIS A 229 -36.06 -30.11 3.05
C HIS A 229 -37.38 -30.86 3.38
N ALA A 230 -37.33 -32.18 3.61
CA ALA A 230 -38.50 -32.94 4.07
C ALA A 230 -38.91 -32.53 5.51
N GLN A 231 -37.93 -32.20 6.35
CA GLN A 231 -38.13 -31.77 7.73
C GLN A 231 -38.66 -30.33 7.78
N LEU A 232 -38.08 -29.41 6.99
CA LEU A 232 -38.56 -28.03 6.82
C LEU A 232 -39.98 -27.95 6.23
N SER A 233 -40.36 -28.90 5.37
CA SER A 233 -41.72 -29.00 4.82
C SER A 233 -42.75 -29.47 5.86
N ALA A 234 -42.34 -30.34 6.79
CA ALA A 234 -43.17 -30.81 7.90
C ALA A 234 -43.38 -29.71 8.95
N GLU A 235 -42.33 -28.97 9.29
CA GLU A 235 -42.39 -27.84 10.22
C GLU A 235 -43.27 -26.69 9.67
N ASN A 236 -43.16 -26.38 8.38
CA ASN A 236 -44.04 -25.39 7.74
C ASN A 236 -45.51 -25.82 7.73
N ARG A 237 -45.81 -27.11 7.55
CA ARG A 237 -47.19 -27.63 7.64
C ARG A 237 -47.75 -27.51 9.07
N ALA A 238 -46.94 -27.83 10.08
CA ALA A 238 -47.32 -27.69 11.48
C ALA A 238 -47.57 -26.22 11.88
N MET A 239 -46.76 -25.30 11.35
CA MET A 239 -46.91 -23.87 11.60
C MET A 239 -48.18 -23.29 10.94
N ARG A 240 -48.51 -23.70 9.70
CA ARG A 240 -49.77 -23.32 9.03
C ARG A 240 -51.01 -23.77 9.82
N ALA A 241 -50.98 -24.96 10.42
CA ALA A 241 -52.09 -25.47 11.23
C ALA A 241 -52.32 -24.63 12.50
N ARG A 242 -51.26 -24.20 13.18
CA ARG A 242 -51.34 -23.34 14.38
C ARG A 242 -51.92 -21.95 14.07
N VAL A 243 -51.50 -21.35 12.95
CA VAL A 243 -52.00 -20.03 12.52
C VAL A 243 -53.50 -20.08 12.19
N HIS A 244 -53.97 -21.14 11.53
CA HIS A 244 -55.40 -21.31 11.27
C HIS A 244 -56.23 -21.56 12.54
N GLN A 245 -55.69 -22.23 13.55
CA GLN A 245 -56.35 -22.39 14.85
C GLN A 245 -56.50 -21.05 15.58
N LEU A 246 -55.46 -20.21 15.56
CA LEU A 246 -55.44 -18.91 16.22
C LEU A 246 -56.43 -17.91 15.57
N ALA A 247 -56.46 -17.87 14.24
CA ALA A 247 -57.39 -17.01 13.49
C ALA A 247 -58.86 -17.34 13.80
N ARG A 248 -59.21 -18.63 13.89
CA ARG A 248 -60.57 -19.07 14.27
C ARG A 248 -60.88 -18.81 15.75
N ALA A 249 -59.89 -18.72 16.62
CA ALA A 249 -60.11 -18.34 18.02
C ALA A 249 -60.43 -16.85 18.15
N MET A 250 -59.73 -15.99 17.38
CA MET A 250 -59.98 -14.54 17.34
C MET A 250 -61.34 -14.19 16.73
N GLU A 251 -61.75 -14.84 15.62
CA GLU A 251 -63.09 -14.65 15.05
C GLU A 251 -64.21 -15.01 16.04
N ARG A 252 -64.00 -16.05 16.86
CA ARG A 252 -64.97 -16.44 17.90
C ARG A 252 -65.03 -15.50 19.09
N ALA A 253 -63.92 -14.83 19.42
CA ALA A 253 -63.87 -13.82 20.47
C ALA A 253 -64.54 -12.51 20.03
N MET A 254 -64.40 -12.13 18.75
CA MET A 254 -64.98 -10.91 18.19
C MET A 254 -66.50 -11.00 17.93
N MET A 255 -67.06 -12.20 17.81
CA MET A 255 -68.50 -12.42 17.56
C MET A 255 -69.35 -12.54 18.84
N ARG A 256 -68.74 -12.41 20.04
CA ARG A 256 -69.48 -12.32 21.31
C ARG A 256 -69.57 -10.86 21.73
N GLU A 257 -70.67 -10.20 21.34
CA GLU A 257 -71.13 -8.97 21.97
C GLU A 257 -71.56 -9.31 23.40
N ASP A 258 -70.67 -9.11 24.38
CA ASP A 258 -70.98 -8.81 25.78
C ASP A 258 -69.69 -8.87 26.62
N VAL A 259 -68.98 -7.75 26.74
CA VAL A 259 -68.06 -7.55 27.87
C VAL A 259 -68.31 -6.17 28.47
N VAL A 260 -69.15 -6.19 29.51
CA VAL A 260 -69.46 -5.09 30.42
C VAL A 260 -68.29 -4.92 31.40
N LEU A 261 -67.66 -3.74 31.44
CA LEU A 261 -66.68 -3.40 32.48
C LEU A 261 -67.37 -2.67 33.64
N ARG A 262 -67.36 -3.30 34.83
CA ARG A 262 -67.92 -2.78 36.08
C ARG A 262 -66.82 -2.01 36.85
N ALA A 263 -66.86 -0.68 36.83
CA ALA A 263 -66.20 0.14 37.85
C ALA A 263 -67.25 0.55 38.89
N GLY A 264 -66.91 0.46 40.18
CA GLY A 264 -67.86 0.60 41.29
C GLY A 264 -68.71 1.87 41.22
N GLY A 265 -70.03 1.69 41.19
CA GLY A 265 -71.00 2.72 41.58
C GLY A 265 -71.94 3.30 40.51
N GLY A 266 -71.89 2.91 39.24
CA GLY A 266 -72.92 3.31 38.26
C GLY A 266 -72.60 2.99 36.81
N TYR A 267 -73.65 2.78 35.99
CA TYR A 267 -73.56 2.54 34.54
C TYR A 267 -73.61 3.86 33.76
N VAL A 268 -72.65 4.12 32.87
CA VAL A 268 -72.69 5.23 31.91
C VAL A 268 -72.19 4.77 30.54
N THR A 269 -72.96 5.05 29.48
CA THR A 269 -72.59 4.80 28.09
C THR A 269 -71.68 5.89 27.51
N LEU A 270 -70.83 5.51 26.55
CA LEU A 270 -69.69 6.28 26.03
C LEU A 270 -69.95 7.65 25.32
N PRO A 271 -71.17 8.16 25.05
CA PRO A 271 -71.33 9.48 24.41
C PRO A 271 -71.23 10.74 25.31
N LYS A 272 -70.64 10.70 26.52
CA LYS A 272 -70.58 11.89 27.41
C LYS A 272 -69.19 12.32 27.91
N TYR A 273 -68.12 11.59 27.59
CA TYR A 273 -66.75 11.97 28.01
C TYR A 273 -66.01 12.82 26.97
N LEU A 274 -66.31 12.64 25.69
CA LEU A 274 -65.66 13.38 24.58
C LEU A 274 -66.21 14.80 24.37
N GLN A 275 -67.34 15.16 24.96
CA GLN A 275 -67.94 16.49 24.82
C GLN A 275 -67.41 17.53 25.82
N ARG A 276 -66.58 17.14 26.80
CA ARG A 276 -65.94 18.07 27.76
C ARG A 276 -64.54 18.53 27.37
N LEU A 277 -63.88 17.85 26.44
CA LEU A 277 -62.49 18.12 26.08
C LEU A 277 -62.32 18.99 24.81
N MET A 278 -63.41 19.29 24.09
CA MET A 278 -63.36 20.06 22.84
C MET A 278 -64.04 21.45 22.92
N MET A 279 -64.15 22.03 24.11
CA MET A 279 -64.53 23.43 24.27
C MET A 279 -63.52 24.15 25.16
N GLN A 280 -62.51 24.77 24.55
CA GLN A 280 -62.23 26.22 24.63
C GLN A 280 -60.78 26.55 24.24
N SER A 281 -60.67 27.52 23.32
CA SER A 281 -59.45 28.06 22.70
C SER A 281 -59.16 29.49 23.19
N ALA A 282 -57.92 29.96 22.98
CA ALA A 282 -57.46 31.34 22.71
C ALA A 282 -56.67 32.13 23.82
N PRO A 283 -55.75 33.07 23.41
CA PRO A 283 -54.60 33.64 24.17
C PRO A 283 -54.86 35.10 24.66
N PRO A 284 -53.89 36.01 24.99
CA PRO A 284 -52.50 36.00 25.54
C PRO A 284 -52.31 36.91 26.82
N ALA A 285 -51.08 37.06 27.37
CA ALA A 285 -50.47 38.34 27.85
C ALA A 285 -49.24 38.15 28.81
N GLU A 286 -48.18 38.96 28.64
CA GLU A 286 -47.04 39.19 29.59
C GLU A 286 -47.42 40.19 30.71
N PRO A 287 -46.72 40.25 31.88
CA PRO A 287 -45.55 41.13 32.06
C PRO A 287 -44.45 40.66 33.07
N GLU A 288 -43.28 41.34 33.04
CA GLU A 288 -42.11 41.29 33.98
C GLU A 288 -42.41 41.87 35.40
N PRO A 289 -41.45 42.21 36.33
CA PRO A 289 -40.05 41.79 36.64
C PRO A 289 -39.80 41.50 38.16
N ALA A 290 -38.53 41.22 38.54
CA ALA A 290 -37.78 41.74 39.72
C ALA A 290 -37.28 40.80 40.86
N GLY A 291 -35.96 40.93 41.13
CA GLY A 291 -35.28 40.92 42.45
C GLY A 291 -34.81 39.57 43.02
N ALA A 292 -33.69 39.40 43.73
CA ALA A 292 -32.51 40.19 44.12
C ALA A 292 -31.46 39.19 44.72
N GLY A 293 -30.16 39.55 44.81
CA GLY A 293 -28.99 38.72 45.22
C GLY A 293 -28.89 38.32 46.71
N PRO A 294 -27.70 38.14 47.36
CA PRO A 294 -26.32 38.59 47.02
C PRO A 294 -25.12 37.63 47.37
N ASP A 295 -23.89 38.11 47.06
CA ASP A 295 -22.53 37.89 47.67
C ASP A 295 -21.88 36.47 47.72
N GLU A 296 -20.55 36.22 47.58
CA GLU A 296 -19.31 36.95 47.95
C GLU A 296 -18.09 36.60 47.03
N GLY A 297 -17.11 37.53 46.92
CA GLY A 297 -15.75 37.26 47.45
C GLY A 297 -14.60 36.92 46.49
N ASP A 298 -13.73 37.89 46.24
CA ASP A 298 -12.60 37.94 45.30
C ASP A 298 -11.23 37.58 45.95
N ALA A 299 -10.34 36.93 45.19
CA ALA A 299 -8.89 36.84 45.48
C ALA A 299 -8.06 36.41 44.24
N SER A 300 -8.32 36.93 43.04
CA SER A 300 -7.45 36.68 41.86
C SER A 300 -7.01 37.92 41.08
N ALA A 301 -7.39 39.12 41.53
CA ALA A 301 -7.14 40.36 40.81
C ALA A 301 -5.68 40.87 40.85
N GLU A 302 -4.84 40.43 41.80
CA GLU A 302 -3.47 40.97 41.93
C GLU A 302 -2.41 40.23 41.07
N ALA A 303 -2.67 39.01 40.62
CA ALA A 303 -1.76 38.29 39.71
C ALA A 303 -1.91 38.75 38.24
N ALA A 304 -3.09 39.27 37.86
CA ALA A 304 -3.38 39.74 36.51
C ALA A 304 -2.73 41.11 36.20
N ALA A 305 -2.50 41.94 37.23
CA ALA A 305 -1.91 43.27 37.07
C ALA A 305 -0.40 43.22 36.77
N ALA A 306 0.32 42.24 37.30
CA ALA A 306 1.77 42.10 37.08
C ALA A 306 2.14 41.63 35.66
N VAL A 307 1.28 40.81 35.04
CA VAL A 307 1.48 40.30 33.66
C VAL A 307 1.16 41.37 32.61
N ALA A 308 0.23 42.28 32.90
CA ALA A 308 -0.13 43.38 32.01
C ALA A 308 0.99 44.42 31.87
N ALA A 309 1.75 44.69 32.95
CA ALA A 309 2.83 45.67 32.95
C ALA A 309 4.06 45.24 32.11
N ALA A 310 4.37 43.93 32.05
CA ALA A 310 5.48 43.41 31.26
C ALA A 310 5.21 43.42 29.74
N SER A 311 3.93 43.32 29.34
CA SER A 311 3.48 43.35 27.94
C SER A 311 3.54 44.76 27.32
N GLU A 312 3.38 45.79 28.14
CA GLU A 312 3.43 47.21 27.73
C GLU A 312 4.86 47.65 27.35
N ALA A 313 5.87 47.17 28.07
CA ALA A 313 7.28 47.48 27.83
C ALA A 313 7.80 46.86 26.52
N GLY A 314 7.33 45.66 26.17
CA GLY A 314 7.68 44.98 24.90
C GLY A 314 7.05 45.64 23.66
N ARG A 315 5.85 46.22 23.80
CA ARG A 315 5.15 46.90 22.70
C ARG A 315 5.79 48.23 22.30
N ARG A 316 6.42 48.96 23.23
CA ARG A 316 7.10 50.23 22.93
C ARG A 316 8.39 50.06 22.11
N ALA A 317 9.03 48.89 22.14
CA ALA A 317 10.23 48.62 21.34
C ALA A 317 9.92 48.31 19.86
N ALA A 318 8.79 47.64 19.58
CA ALA A 318 8.44 47.16 18.24
C ALA A 318 7.87 48.25 17.30
N VAL A 319 7.34 49.35 17.85
CA VAL A 319 6.74 50.44 17.05
C VAL A 319 7.80 51.35 16.41
N SER A 320 9.08 51.27 16.80
CA SER A 320 10.14 52.13 16.26
C SER A 320 10.75 51.70 14.92
N ALA A 321 10.41 50.51 14.39
CA ALA A 321 11.06 49.96 13.18
C ALA A 321 10.13 49.79 11.95
N GLY A 322 8.86 50.19 12.04
CA GLY A 322 7.84 49.92 11.01
C GLY A 322 7.39 51.10 10.14
N ALA A 323 8.02 52.27 10.25
CA ALA A 323 7.59 53.47 9.52
C ALA A 323 8.23 53.57 8.12
N ALA A 324 7.81 52.69 7.19
CA ALA A 324 8.07 52.85 5.75
C ALA A 324 7.15 51.97 4.88
N ALA A 325 5.81 52.10 4.99
CA ALA A 325 4.87 51.75 3.93
C ALA A 325 3.51 52.40 4.26
N GLY A 326 2.98 53.18 3.31
CA GLY A 326 1.95 54.18 3.57
C GLY A 326 0.54 53.67 3.89
N GLY A 327 -0.15 54.48 4.69
CA GLY A 327 -1.54 54.89 4.47
C GLY A 327 -2.65 53.88 4.71
N PHE A 328 -3.01 53.69 5.98
CA PHE A 328 -4.39 53.42 6.38
C PHE A 328 -4.70 54.25 7.64
N ASP A 329 -5.30 55.42 7.44
CA ASP A 329 -6.16 56.06 8.45
C ASP A 329 -7.33 55.10 8.72
N GLY A 330 -7.92 54.93 9.89
CA GLY A 330 -7.90 55.66 11.14
C GLY A 330 -9.03 55.06 11.98
N ASP A 331 -8.71 54.79 13.25
CA ASP A 331 -9.62 54.58 14.39
C ASP A 331 -10.56 53.35 14.45
N GLY A 332 -10.60 52.75 15.65
CA GLY A 332 -11.40 51.58 15.98
C GLY A 332 -10.56 50.41 16.50
N GLY A 333 -10.22 50.45 17.80
CA GLY A 333 -9.58 49.34 18.50
C GLY A 333 -10.35 48.03 18.31
N ARG A 334 -9.88 47.17 17.42
CA ARG A 334 -10.31 45.77 17.37
C ARG A 334 -9.36 44.95 18.22
N ARG A 335 -9.92 44.34 19.27
CA ARG A 335 -9.45 43.08 19.84
C ARG A 335 -8.90 42.23 18.70
N THR A 336 -7.68 41.71 18.86
CA THR A 336 -7.15 40.65 18.01
C THR A 336 -8.12 39.49 18.07
N ASP A 337 -9.02 39.43 17.09
CA ASP A 337 -10.04 38.39 16.99
C ASP A 337 -9.30 37.07 16.85
N ARG A 338 -9.36 36.24 17.89
CA ARG A 338 -8.79 34.88 17.94
C ARG A 338 -9.43 33.94 16.92
N ALA A 339 -10.34 34.44 16.10
CA ALA A 339 -10.80 33.81 14.89
C ALA A 339 -10.88 34.89 13.80
N ALA A 340 -10.03 34.79 12.78
CA ALA A 340 -10.51 35.10 11.44
C ALA A 340 -11.62 34.07 11.17
N VAL A 341 -12.83 34.36 11.69
CA VAL A 341 -14.03 33.57 11.46
C VAL A 341 -14.23 33.59 9.96
N ILE A 342 -14.26 32.42 9.35
CA ILE A 342 -14.73 32.29 7.98
C ILE A 342 -16.17 32.81 8.02
N ARG A 343 -16.42 34.01 7.49
CA ARG A 343 -17.75 34.60 7.51
C ARG A 343 -18.69 33.65 6.78
N SER A 344 -19.69 33.17 7.49
CA SER A 344 -20.68 32.29 6.95
C SER A 344 -21.75 33.13 6.26
N ASP A 345 -21.83 33.00 4.94
CA ASP A 345 -22.96 33.45 4.15
C ASP A 345 -23.67 32.18 3.66
N ARG A 346 -24.99 32.11 3.83
CA ARG A 346 -25.78 30.95 3.42
C ARG A 346 -25.61 30.74 1.91
N MET A 347 -24.79 29.76 1.53
CA MET A 347 -24.48 29.45 0.15
C MET A 347 -25.32 28.25 -0.30
N GLU A 348 -26.20 28.47 -1.26
CA GLU A 348 -26.88 27.38 -1.97
C GLU A 348 -25.93 26.83 -3.03
N MET A 349 -25.82 25.49 -3.12
CA MET A 349 -24.94 24.80 -4.07
C MET A 349 -25.81 24.17 -5.17
N SER A 350 -25.50 24.48 -6.43
CA SER A 350 -26.06 23.70 -7.54
C SER A 350 -25.20 22.46 -7.78
N PHE A 351 -25.86 21.31 -7.97
CA PHE A 351 -25.20 20.07 -8.39
C PHE A 351 -25.51 19.71 -9.84
N ASP A 352 -26.25 20.56 -10.55
CA ASP A 352 -26.54 20.37 -11.97
C ASP A 352 -25.47 21.06 -12.82
N PRO A 353 -24.56 20.31 -13.48
CA PRO A 353 -23.51 20.88 -14.31
C PRO A 353 -24.05 21.68 -15.52
N ALA A 354 -25.31 21.47 -15.90
CA ALA A 354 -25.96 22.21 -16.98
C ALA A 354 -26.54 23.55 -16.51
N SER A 355 -26.64 23.79 -15.20
CA SER A 355 -27.19 25.03 -14.66
C SER A 355 -26.23 26.21 -14.80
N ALA A 356 -26.79 27.39 -15.10
CA ALA A 356 -26.02 28.64 -15.11
C ALA A 356 -25.43 28.96 -13.73
N GLU A 357 -26.10 28.55 -12.66
CA GLU A 357 -25.65 28.70 -11.29
C GLU A 357 -24.38 27.88 -11.01
N TYR A 358 -24.34 26.59 -11.38
CA TYR A 358 -23.14 25.77 -11.26
C TYR A 358 -21.96 26.38 -12.03
N ALA A 359 -22.21 26.81 -13.27
CA ALA A 359 -21.18 27.46 -14.09
C ALA A 359 -20.65 28.75 -13.45
N ALA A 360 -21.53 29.58 -12.88
CA ALA A 360 -21.15 30.80 -12.17
C ALA A 360 -20.34 30.50 -10.89
N GLN A 361 -20.75 29.50 -10.12
CA GLN A 361 -20.05 29.03 -8.91
C GLN A 361 -18.64 28.53 -9.23
N MET A 362 -18.49 27.70 -10.28
CA MET A 362 -17.19 27.23 -10.76
C MET A 362 -16.29 28.37 -11.20
N GLN A 363 -16.80 29.32 -12.00
CA GLN A 363 -16.01 30.47 -12.45
C GLN A 363 -15.59 31.40 -11.31
N ALA A 364 -16.44 31.58 -10.29
CA ALA A 364 -16.09 32.37 -9.11
C ALA A 364 -14.97 31.70 -8.30
N ALA A 365 -15.05 30.38 -8.09
CA ALA A 365 -14.02 29.60 -7.43
C ALA A 365 -12.69 29.65 -8.21
N ASP A 366 -12.73 29.50 -9.54
CA ASP A 366 -11.54 29.57 -10.40
C ASP A 366 -10.83 30.93 -10.28
N ARG A 367 -11.58 32.04 -10.39
CA ARG A 367 -11.01 33.39 -10.22
C ARG A 367 -10.37 33.59 -8.85
N ALA A 368 -11.00 33.09 -7.79
CA ALA A 368 -10.47 33.22 -6.44
C ALA A 368 -9.15 32.43 -6.29
N VAL A 369 -9.10 31.20 -6.81
CA VAL A 369 -7.88 30.39 -6.81
C VAL A 369 -6.78 31.04 -7.65
N ASP A 370 -7.10 31.54 -8.84
CA ASP A 370 -6.13 32.19 -9.72
C ASP A 370 -5.52 33.43 -9.05
N GLY A 371 -6.32 34.24 -8.34
CA GLY A 371 -5.81 35.38 -7.59
C GLY A 371 -4.78 35.00 -6.51
N VAL A 372 -4.99 33.88 -5.79
CA VAL A 372 -4.02 33.36 -4.81
C VAL A 372 -2.77 32.81 -5.49
N LEU A 373 -2.95 32.06 -6.60
CA LEU A 373 -1.83 31.51 -7.37
C LEU A 373 -0.94 32.61 -7.95
N GLU A 374 -1.52 33.69 -8.48
CA GLU A 374 -0.79 34.84 -9.01
C GLU A 374 0.07 35.51 -7.93
N ARG A 375 -0.48 35.74 -6.73
CA ARG A 375 0.30 36.29 -5.60
C ARG A 375 1.43 35.35 -5.18
N ARG A 376 1.18 34.03 -5.15
CA ARG A 376 2.22 33.04 -4.85
C ARG A 376 3.31 33.03 -5.93
N LEU A 377 2.95 33.09 -7.21
CA LEU A 377 3.88 33.17 -8.33
C LEU A 377 4.69 34.48 -8.31
N ALA A 378 4.07 35.61 -7.98
CA ALA A 378 4.76 36.89 -7.80
C ALA A 378 5.82 36.81 -6.69
N THR A 379 5.47 36.21 -5.55
CA THR A 379 6.42 35.94 -4.45
C THR A 379 7.64 35.12 -4.92
N MET A 380 7.43 34.16 -5.82
CA MET A 380 8.53 33.39 -6.42
C MET A 380 9.40 34.21 -7.39
N ARG A 381 8.82 35.22 -8.06
CA ARG A 381 9.51 36.06 -9.05
C ARG A 381 10.31 37.20 -8.40
N ASP A 382 9.79 37.80 -7.33
CA ASP A 382 10.33 39.03 -6.72
C ASP A 382 11.60 38.83 -5.86
N GLY A 383 12.40 37.80 -6.16
CA GLY A 383 13.75 37.65 -5.62
C GLY A 383 13.84 37.12 -4.18
N ALA A 384 12.72 36.77 -3.54
CA ALA A 384 12.73 36.01 -2.30
C ALA A 384 13.13 34.55 -2.58
N ARG A 385 14.43 34.30 -2.72
CA ARG A 385 15.10 32.99 -2.64
C ARG A 385 14.92 32.37 -1.25
N ARG A 386 13.67 32.22 -0.82
CA ARG A 386 13.29 31.65 0.46
C ARG A 386 12.52 30.37 0.21
N VAL A 387 12.67 29.45 1.14
CA VAL A 387 11.91 28.21 1.20
C VAL A 387 10.66 28.41 2.04
N CYS A 388 10.68 29.28 3.05
CA CYS A 388 9.49 29.63 3.84
C CYS A 388 9.69 30.98 4.54
N ALA A 389 8.65 31.45 5.25
CA ALA A 389 8.78 32.60 6.13
C ALA A 389 9.74 32.30 7.31
N PRO A 390 10.57 33.27 7.72
CA PRO A 390 11.55 33.05 8.78
C PRO A 390 10.89 33.01 10.16
N ASN A 391 11.41 32.17 11.05
CA ASN A 391 11.10 32.11 12.47
C ASN A 391 9.61 31.87 12.79
N VAL A 392 8.89 31.15 11.91
CA VAL A 392 7.53 30.69 12.15
C VAL A 392 7.57 29.23 12.60
N SER A 393 7.32 29.00 13.89
CA SER A 393 7.31 27.66 14.47
C SER A 393 6.02 26.90 14.13
N SER A 394 6.11 25.56 14.14
CA SER A 394 4.92 24.70 13.97
C SER A 394 3.85 24.94 15.02
N ALA A 395 4.22 25.33 16.25
CA ALA A 395 3.28 25.69 17.31
C ALA A 395 2.51 26.98 16.98
N GLN A 396 3.19 28.00 16.42
CA GLN A 396 2.52 29.22 15.95
C GLN A 396 1.55 28.93 14.81
N ILE A 397 1.92 28.06 13.87
CA ILE A 397 1.00 27.65 12.79
C ILE A 397 -0.20 26.90 13.37
N ALA A 398 0.02 25.91 14.23
CA ALA A 398 -1.05 25.13 14.85
C ALA A 398 -2.05 26.01 15.60
N ALA A 399 -1.58 27.04 16.32
CA ALA A 399 -2.45 27.99 17.02
C ALA A 399 -3.40 28.77 16.08
N ARG A 400 -3.07 28.93 14.80
CA ARG A 400 -3.93 29.58 13.79
C ARG A 400 -5.00 28.64 13.21
N PHE A 401 -4.86 27.33 13.42
CA PHE A 401 -5.78 26.28 12.94
C PHE A 401 -6.37 25.48 14.11
N ALA A 402 -6.85 26.18 15.14
CA ALA A 402 -7.40 25.57 16.36
C ALA A 402 -8.93 25.42 16.36
N VAL A 403 -9.61 25.74 15.25
CA VAL A 403 -11.07 25.59 15.14
C VAL A 403 -11.41 24.11 15.05
N SER A 404 -12.15 23.61 16.05
CA SER A 404 -12.64 22.22 16.11
C SER A 404 -14.13 22.09 15.78
N GLU A 405 -14.90 23.18 15.91
CA GLU A 405 -16.33 23.20 15.65
C GLU A 405 -16.60 23.37 14.15
N LEU A 406 -17.51 22.54 13.63
CA LEU A 406 -18.01 22.68 12.27
C LEU A 406 -18.97 23.88 12.23
N PRO A 407 -18.80 24.84 11.31
CA PRO A 407 -19.73 25.96 11.20
C PRO A 407 -21.12 25.48 10.79
N ALA A 408 -22.17 26.09 11.36
CA ALA A 408 -23.56 25.76 11.03
C ALA A 408 -23.92 26.12 9.58
N ASP A 409 -23.29 27.17 9.06
CA ASP A 409 -23.47 27.69 7.70
C ASP A 409 -22.15 27.64 6.93
N GLY A 410 -22.24 27.40 5.62
CA GLY A 410 -21.10 27.40 4.70
C GLY A 410 -20.54 28.80 4.42
N CYS A 411 -19.55 28.89 3.54
CA CYS A 411 -18.96 30.15 3.09
C CYS A 411 -18.60 30.08 1.61
N ALA A 412 -18.46 31.25 0.98
CA ALA A 412 -17.98 31.35 -0.39
C ALA A 412 -16.49 30.98 -0.53
N PRO A 413 -16.05 30.40 -1.66
CA PRO A 413 -14.66 29.99 -1.87
C PRO A 413 -13.60 31.10 -1.70
N ASP A 414 -13.93 32.34 -2.06
CA ASP A 414 -13.06 33.51 -1.90
C ASP A 414 -12.88 33.90 -0.43
N ALA A 415 -13.95 33.84 0.36
CA ALA A 415 -13.90 34.04 1.81
C ALA A 415 -13.02 32.97 2.49
N TYR A 416 -13.13 31.71 2.07
CA TYR A 416 -12.26 30.64 2.55
C TYR A 416 -10.78 30.89 2.21
N LEU A 417 -10.48 31.23 0.95
CA LEU A 417 -9.11 31.48 0.50
C LEU A 417 -8.49 32.70 1.20
N ALA A 418 -9.26 33.78 1.40
CA ALA A 418 -8.81 34.95 2.15
C ALA A 418 -8.52 34.59 3.62
N ALA A 419 -9.36 33.76 4.25
CA ALA A 419 -9.12 33.28 5.61
C ALA A 419 -7.87 32.40 5.68
N LEU A 420 -7.62 31.56 4.66
CA LEU A 420 -6.42 30.73 4.58
C LEU A 420 -5.15 31.56 4.43
N GLU A 421 -5.17 32.60 3.59
CA GLU A 421 -4.08 33.57 3.47
C GLU A 421 -3.81 34.29 4.79
N ALA A 422 -4.86 34.76 5.49
CA ALA A 422 -4.77 35.40 6.79
C ALA A 422 -4.22 34.48 7.90
N ARG A 423 -4.49 33.17 7.81
CA ARG A 423 -3.96 32.15 8.74
C ARG A 423 -2.53 31.70 8.38
N GLY A 424 -1.96 32.20 7.30
CA GLY A 424 -0.54 31.98 6.98
C GLY A 424 -0.29 30.98 5.86
N LEU A 425 -1.14 30.92 4.83
CA LEU A 425 -0.83 30.16 3.60
C LEU A 425 0.55 30.49 3.03
N HIS A 426 1.04 31.72 3.23
CA HIS A 426 2.37 32.17 2.80
C HIS A 426 3.52 31.49 3.55
N ASP A 427 3.29 30.95 4.76
CA ASP A 427 4.28 30.25 5.58
C ASP A 427 4.55 28.81 5.09
N GLU A 428 3.74 28.30 4.17
CA GLU A 428 3.93 26.98 3.54
C GLU A 428 5.28 26.89 2.82
N MET A 429 5.91 25.72 2.89
CA MET A 429 7.21 25.47 2.28
C MET A 429 7.11 25.54 0.74
N LEU A 430 7.95 26.39 0.16
CA LEU A 430 8.07 26.56 -1.28
C LEU A 430 9.01 25.50 -1.86
N ILE A 431 8.47 24.30 -2.08
CA ILE A 431 9.21 23.16 -2.63
C ILE A 431 9.86 23.45 -3.99
N GLN A 432 9.26 24.35 -4.77
CA GLN A 432 9.74 24.75 -6.09
C GLN A 432 10.90 25.77 -6.03
N SER A 433 11.28 26.23 -4.83
CA SER A 433 12.39 27.16 -4.65
C SER A 433 13.72 26.53 -5.14
N PRO A 434 14.57 27.27 -5.86
CA PRO A 434 15.94 26.82 -6.19
C PRO A 434 16.81 26.52 -4.97
N HIS A 435 16.46 27.10 -3.81
CA HIS A 435 17.11 26.91 -2.50
C HIS A 435 16.50 25.78 -1.65
N MET A 436 15.52 25.05 -2.21
CA MET A 436 15.01 23.82 -1.62
C MET A 436 15.86 22.62 -2.07
N LEU A 437 16.90 22.31 -1.31
CA LEU A 437 17.79 21.16 -1.56
C LEU A 437 17.63 20.04 -0.52
N GLY A 438 16.60 20.07 0.32
CA GLY A 438 16.48 19.07 1.38
C GLY A 438 15.73 17.80 1.00
N HIS A 439 14.82 17.83 0.03
CA HIS A 439 13.90 16.71 -0.22
C HIS A 439 13.88 16.24 -1.66
N MET A 440 13.42 15.00 -1.83
CA MET A 440 13.24 14.30 -3.10
C MET A 440 11.99 14.78 -3.87
N SER A 441 11.64 16.04 -3.72
CA SER A 441 10.50 16.67 -4.36
C SER A 441 11.00 17.99 -4.95
N GLY A 442 10.84 18.16 -6.25
CA GLY A 442 11.32 19.32 -6.98
C GLY A 442 10.19 20.12 -7.63
N ALA A 443 10.57 21.03 -8.51
CA ALA A 443 9.61 21.73 -9.35
C ALA A 443 8.84 20.75 -10.25
N ILE A 444 7.56 21.05 -10.46
CA ILE A 444 6.69 20.37 -11.43
C ILE A 444 6.64 21.19 -12.73
N THR A 445 6.09 20.61 -13.79
CA THR A 445 5.94 21.33 -15.05
C THR A 445 4.89 22.45 -14.96
N PRO A 446 5.05 23.57 -15.71
CA PRO A 446 4.11 24.70 -15.65
C PRO A 446 2.66 24.34 -16.03
N TRP A 447 2.47 23.31 -16.84
CA TRP A 447 1.15 22.81 -17.25
C TRP A 447 0.51 21.84 -16.26
N ALA A 448 1.20 21.44 -15.18
CA ALA A 448 0.64 20.50 -14.22
C ALA A 448 -0.61 21.06 -13.50
N ALA A 449 -0.61 22.33 -13.09
CA ALA A 449 -1.77 22.95 -12.44
C ALA A 449 -3.02 23.00 -13.35
N PRO A 450 -2.96 23.55 -14.59
CA PRO A 450 -4.13 23.56 -15.47
C PRO A 450 -4.56 22.15 -15.90
N LEU A 451 -3.63 21.22 -16.14
CA LEU A 451 -3.97 19.81 -16.37
C LEU A 451 -4.68 19.20 -15.16
N GLY A 452 -4.27 19.57 -13.95
CA GLY A 452 -4.92 19.17 -12.72
C GLY A 452 -6.39 19.57 -12.69
N ARG A 453 -6.74 20.80 -13.08
CA ARG A 453 -8.16 21.22 -13.17
C ARG A 453 -8.96 20.28 -14.06
N LEU A 454 -8.42 19.93 -15.24
CA LEU A 454 -9.06 18.99 -16.17
C LEU A 454 -9.20 17.58 -15.56
N VAL A 455 -8.14 17.03 -14.96
CA VAL A 455 -8.16 15.70 -14.34
C VAL A 455 -9.18 15.61 -13.21
N HIS A 456 -9.28 16.63 -12.35
CA HIS A 456 -10.27 16.68 -11.29
C HIS A 456 -11.69 16.89 -11.83
N ALA A 457 -11.88 17.72 -12.86
CA ALA A 457 -13.18 17.91 -13.51
C ALA A 457 -13.70 16.63 -14.17
N MET A 458 -12.82 15.81 -14.77
CA MET A 458 -13.20 14.49 -15.29
C MET A 458 -13.63 13.53 -14.18
N HIS A 459 -13.06 13.67 -12.98
CA HIS A 459 -13.30 12.85 -11.79
C HIS A 459 -13.34 11.33 -12.07
N ALA A 460 -12.53 10.87 -13.03
CA ALA A 460 -12.55 9.50 -13.50
C ALA A 460 -11.91 8.55 -12.48
N ASN A 461 -12.61 7.45 -12.16
CA ASN A 461 -12.09 6.39 -11.29
C ASN A 461 -11.47 5.27 -12.14
N VAL A 462 -10.13 5.14 -12.07
CA VAL A 462 -9.33 4.22 -12.90
C VAL A 462 -9.41 2.75 -12.44
N VAL A 463 -10.23 2.45 -11.44
CA VAL A 463 -10.51 1.07 -11.02
C VAL A 463 -11.10 0.23 -12.18
N LYS A 464 -11.94 0.85 -13.02
CA LYS A 464 -12.65 0.17 -14.11
C LYS A 464 -12.83 1.06 -15.33
N THR A 465 -12.82 0.43 -16.48
CA THR A 465 -13.02 1.07 -17.78
C THR A 465 -14.36 1.78 -17.91
N GLU A 466 -15.44 1.30 -17.27
CA GLU A 466 -16.76 1.95 -17.30
C GLU A 466 -16.73 3.41 -16.84
N THR A 467 -15.92 3.72 -15.82
CA THR A 467 -15.76 5.08 -15.24
C THR A 467 -14.49 5.79 -15.71
N ALA A 468 -13.65 5.12 -16.51
CA ALA A 468 -12.33 5.61 -16.91
C ALA A 468 -11.91 5.07 -18.28
N LYS A 469 -12.79 5.13 -19.29
CA LYS A 469 -12.55 4.55 -20.62
C LYS A 469 -11.24 5.02 -21.24
N VAL A 470 -11.05 6.34 -21.33
CA VAL A 470 -9.83 6.95 -21.89
C VAL A 470 -8.70 6.94 -20.88
N ALA A 471 -8.97 7.26 -19.61
CA ALA A 471 -7.96 7.32 -18.56
C ALA A 471 -7.22 5.98 -18.36
N THR A 472 -7.93 4.85 -18.46
CA THR A 472 -7.33 3.51 -18.42
C THR A 472 -6.38 3.29 -19.59
N ALA A 473 -6.78 3.68 -20.81
CA ALA A 473 -5.93 3.56 -21.99
C ALA A 473 -4.68 4.44 -21.88
N VAL A 474 -4.83 5.68 -21.39
CA VAL A 474 -3.71 6.62 -21.15
C VAL A 474 -2.73 6.06 -20.12
N GLU A 475 -3.22 5.49 -19.02
CA GLU A 475 -2.33 4.87 -18.02
C GLU A 475 -1.58 3.67 -18.60
N ARG A 476 -2.26 2.79 -19.33
CA ARG A 476 -1.62 1.63 -19.98
C ARG A 476 -0.58 2.04 -21.02
N GLU A 477 -0.86 3.06 -21.82
CA GLU A 477 0.10 3.62 -22.78
C GLU A 477 1.32 4.24 -22.06
N THR A 478 1.08 5.03 -21.01
CA THR A 478 2.14 5.64 -20.19
C THR A 478 3.05 4.59 -19.57
N VAL A 479 2.46 3.54 -19.00
CA VAL A 479 3.20 2.38 -18.45
C VAL A 479 3.97 1.68 -19.56
N ALA A 480 3.40 1.47 -20.74
CA ALA A 480 4.08 0.83 -21.86
C ALA A 480 5.29 1.65 -22.35
N MET A 481 5.17 2.99 -22.40
CA MET A 481 6.28 3.90 -22.72
C MET A 481 7.43 3.74 -21.72
N LEU A 482 7.14 3.75 -20.42
CA LEU A 482 8.15 3.56 -19.39
C LEU A 482 8.73 2.15 -19.41
N HIS A 483 7.89 1.12 -19.47
CA HIS A 483 8.30 -0.28 -19.58
C HIS A 483 9.30 -0.46 -20.73
N ARG A 484 9.11 0.25 -21.85
CA ARG A 484 10.04 0.26 -22.97
C ARG A 484 11.41 0.85 -22.65
N GLU A 485 11.46 1.94 -21.90
CA GLU A 485 12.72 2.53 -21.46
C GLU A 485 13.49 1.61 -20.50
N PHE A 486 12.78 0.88 -19.62
CA PHE A 486 13.41 -0.02 -18.64
C PHE A 486 13.77 -1.40 -19.21
N PHE A 487 12.85 -2.09 -19.88
CA PHE A 487 13.03 -3.48 -20.31
C PHE A 487 13.43 -3.65 -21.78
N ARG A 488 13.23 -2.62 -22.61
CA ARG A 488 13.69 -2.57 -24.02
C ARG A 488 13.17 -3.71 -24.92
N GLU A 489 11.99 -4.24 -24.62
CA GLU A 489 11.33 -5.22 -25.48
C GLU A 489 11.04 -4.68 -26.91
N GLY A 490 10.84 -5.59 -27.87
CA GLY A 490 10.58 -5.26 -29.28
C GLY A 490 9.22 -4.60 -29.53
N GLY A 491 9.02 -4.05 -30.74
CA GLY A 491 7.74 -3.43 -31.13
C GLY A 491 6.56 -4.40 -31.04
N ASP A 492 6.76 -5.65 -31.47
CA ASP A 492 5.73 -6.70 -31.46
C ASP A 492 5.27 -7.05 -30.03
N PHE A 493 6.16 -6.94 -29.04
CA PHE A 493 5.82 -7.15 -27.64
C PHE A 493 4.77 -6.14 -27.17
N TYR A 494 4.97 -4.84 -27.43
CA TYR A 494 4.03 -3.81 -27.01
C TYR A 494 2.74 -3.81 -27.83
N ALA A 495 2.83 -4.10 -29.13
CA ALA A 495 1.66 -4.29 -29.97
C ALA A 495 0.75 -5.40 -29.43
N LYS A 496 1.36 -6.46 -28.88
CA LYS A 496 0.63 -7.57 -28.26
C LYS A 496 0.13 -7.24 -26.85
N TYR A 497 0.96 -6.68 -25.97
CA TYR A 497 0.68 -6.69 -24.53
C TYR A 497 0.19 -5.36 -23.93
N ALA A 498 0.44 -4.20 -24.58
CA ALA A 498 0.14 -2.89 -23.98
C ALA A 498 -1.35 -2.75 -23.60
N HIS A 499 -2.25 -3.25 -24.44
CA HIS A 499 -3.70 -3.19 -24.22
C HIS A 499 -4.37 -4.56 -24.07
N GLU A 500 -3.62 -5.65 -23.90
CA GLU A 500 -4.18 -6.99 -23.71
C GLU A 500 -4.86 -7.14 -22.33
N PRO A 501 -6.16 -7.52 -22.25
CA PRO A 501 -6.89 -7.66 -20.98
C PRO A 501 -6.25 -8.58 -19.95
N ARG A 502 -5.57 -9.64 -20.40
CA ARG A 502 -4.91 -10.61 -19.51
C ARG A 502 -3.43 -10.28 -19.25
N ALA A 503 -2.98 -9.12 -19.69
CA ALA A 503 -1.63 -8.62 -19.48
C ALA A 503 -1.61 -7.33 -18.67
N CYS A 504 -0.63 -7.21 -17.80
CA CYS A 504 -0.31 -6.00 -17.04
C CYS A 504 1.21 -5.80 -17.05
N LEU A 505 1.64 -4.73 -17.71
CA LEU A 505 3.05 -4.30 -17.72
C LEU A 505 3.42 -3.48 -16.46
N GLY A 506 2.42 -3.17 -15.63
CA GLY A 506 2.52 -2.24 -14.52
C GLY A 506 1.31 -1.31 -14.43
N HIS A 507 1.31 -0.44 -13.43
CA HIS A 507 0.26 0.56 -13.20
C HIS A 507 0.77 1.70 -12.32
N ALA A 508 0.08 2.85 -12.36
CA ALA A 508 0.37 3.95 -11.44
C ALA A 508 0.03 3.54 -10.01
N THR A 509 0.53 4.23 -8.99
CA THR A 509 0.22 4.02 -7.57
C THR A 509 0.21 5.37 -6.86
N SER A 510 -0.35 5.41 -5.65
CA SER A 510 -0.27 6.61 -4.78
C SER A 510 1.16 7.01 -4.37
N GLY A 511 2.18 6.22 -4.73
CA GLY A 511 3.59 6.53 -4.51
C GLY A 511 4.44 5.26 -4.36
N GLY A 512 5.76 5.45 -4.26
CA GLY A 512 6.73 4.35 -4.23
C GLY A 512 6.57 3.39 -3.06
N THR A 513 5.91 3.81 -1.97
CA THR A 513 5.56 2.89 -0.88
C THR A 513 4.57 1.83 -1.35
N THR A 514 3.48 2.25 -2.01
CA THR A 514 2.46 1.36 -2.56
C THR A 514 3.04 0.51 -3.68
N ALA A 515 3.86 1.09 -4.56
CA ALA A 515 4.54 0.34 -5.62
C ALA A 515 5.48 -0.76 -5.08
N ASN A 516 6.33 -0.46 -4.09
CA ASN A 516 7.18 -1.48 -3.45
C ASN A 516 6.34 -2.55 -2.73
N LEU A 517 5.26 -2.15 -2.06
CA LEU A 517 4.35 -3.08 -1.39
C LEU A 517 3.70 -4.04 -2.40
N GLU A 518 3.20 -3.56 -3.53
CA GLU A 518 2.59 -4.38 -4.58
C GLU A 518 3.61 -5.28 -5.29
N ALA A 519 4.83 -4.77 -5.53
CA ALA A 519 5.91 -5.59 -6.07
C ALA A 519 6.27 -6.76 -5.16
N LEU A 520 6.33 -6.53 -3.84
CA LEU A 520 6.60 -7.59 -2.86
C LEU A 520 5.38 -8.49 -2.60
N TRP A 521 4.17 -7.96 -2.72
CA TRP A 521 2.94 -8.74 -2.69
C TRP A 521 2.95 -9.77 -3.82
N LEU A 522 3.28 -9.32 -5.03
CA LEU A 522 3.43 -10.18 -6.19
C LEU A 522 4.53 -11.23 -5.99
N ALA A 523 5.73 -10.80 -5.56
CA ALA A 523 6.84 -11.72 -5.29
C ALA A 523 6.47 -12.79 -4.26
N ARG A 524 5.78 -12.42 -3.17
CA ARG A 524 5.26 -13.34 -2.16
C ARG A 524 4.29 -14.34 -2.78
N ASN A 525 3.31 -13.89 -3.56
CA ASN A 525 2.29 -14.79 -4.13
C ASN A 525 2.89 -15.74 -5.18
N LEU A 526 3.89 -15.31 -5.94
CA LEU A 526 4.61 -16.20 -6.86
C LEU A 526 5.48 -17.22 -6.11
N ALA A 527 6.17 -16.78 -5.06
CA ALA A 527 7.01 -17.64 -4.24
C ALA A 527 6.20 -18.63 -3.38
N LEU A 528 5.00 -18.22 -2.95
CA LEU A 528 4.09 -18.94 -2.04
C LEU A 528 2.63 -18.82 -2.53
N PRO A 529 2.22 -19.61 -3.55
CA PRO A 529 0.90 -19.48 -4.19
C PRO A 529 -0.31 -19.60 -3.27
N SER A 530 -0.20 -20.36 -2.18
CA SER A 530 -1.28 -20.50 -1.20
C SER A 530 -1.35 -19.35 -0.18
N ALA A 531 -0.40 -18.42 -0.17
CA ALA A 531 -0.31 -17.35 0.84
C ALA A 531 -1.53 -16.43 0.82
N GLU A 532 -2.07 -16.14 -0.36
CA GLU A 532 -3.24 -15.29 -0.54
C GLU A 532 -4.51 -15.92 0.06
N ALA A 533 -4.70 -17.22 -0.14
CA ALA A 533 -5.93 -17.92 0.26
C ALA A 533 -5.87 -18.49 1.69
N ARG A 534 -4.68 -18.92 2.15
CA ARG A 534 -4.50 -19.64 3.43
C ARG A 534 -3.61 -18.92 4.44
N GLY A 535 -3.12 -17.74 4.09
CA GLY A 535 -2.14 -16.98 4.86
C GLY A 535 -0.72 -17.49 4.68
N ILE A 536 0.26 -16.59 4.89
CA ILE A 536 1.69 -16.86 4.68
C ILE A 536 2.22 -18.02 5.52
N GLY A 537 1.77 -18.16 6.78
CA GLY A 537 2.22 -19.23 7.66
C GLY A 537 1.83 -20.64 7.17
N SER A 538 0.62 -20.78 6.61
CA SER A 538 0.21 -22.04 5.98
C SER A 538 1.01 -22.33 4.72
N ALA A 539 1.22 -21.31 3.89
CA ALA A 539 1.98 -21.44 2.65
C ALA A 539 3.45 -21.83 2.86
N LEU A 540 4.08 -21.28 3.89
CA LEU A 540 5.45 -21.66 4.28
C LEU A 540 5.51 -23.12 4.72
N ARG A 541 4.58 -23.58 5.57
CA ARG A 541 4.49 -24.98 5.98
C ARG A 541 4.27 -25.93 4.82
N ASP A 542 3.40 -25.58 3.86
CA ASP A 542 3.15 -26.39 2.66
C ASP A 542 4.44 -26.64 1.86
N GLY A 543 5.32 -25.63 1.81
CA GLY A 543 6.59 -25.69 1.11
C GLY A 543 7.76 -26.22 1.94
N GLY A 544 7.53 -26.60 3.21
CA GLY A 544 8.59 -27.04 4.12
C GLY A 544 9.58 -25.95 4.53
N TRP A 545 9.17 -24.67 4.46
CA TRP A 545 9.99 -23.52 4.83
C TRP A 545 9.72 -23.12 6.28
N SER A 546 10.79 -22.74 6.99
CA SER A 546 10.65 -22.23 8.36
C SER A 546 10.05 -20.82 8.36
N GLU A 547 10.63 -19.92 7.57
CA GLU A 547 10.21 -18.52 7.47
C GLU A 547 10.40 -18.01 6.03
N GLY A 548 9.65 -16.95 5.68
CA GLY A 548 9.82 -16.21 4.43
C GLY A 548 10.61 -14.93 4.70
N VAL A 549 11.64 -14.63 3.89
CA VAL A 549 12.54 -13.49 4.12
C VAL A 549 12.70 -12.61 2.90
N ILE A 550 12.99 -11.34 3.13
CA ILE A 550 13.42 -10.37 2.11
C ILE A 550 14.90 -10.07 2.36
N VAL A 551 15.71 -10.08 1.30
CA VAL A 551 17.14 -9.74 1.40
C VAL A 551 17.38 -8.42 0.67
N THR A 552 18.00 -7.44 1.34
CA THR A 552 18.21 -6.11 0.77
C THR A 552 19.38 -5.38 1.43
N SER A 553 19.79 -4.25 0.89
CA SER A 553 20.82 -3.39 1.46
C SER A 553 20.37 -2.81 2.81
N ARG A 554 21.32 -2.50 3.72
CA ARG A 554 21.04 -1.70 4.92
C ARG A 554 20.46 -0.31 4.62
N LEU A 555 20.69 0.21 3.41
CA LEU A 555 20.15 1.49 2.94
C LEU A 555 18.79 1.35 2.23
N ALA A 556 18.17 0.16 2.28
CA ALA A 556 16.86 -0.05 1.71
C ALA A 556 15.83 0.89 2.32
N HIS A 557 14.96 1.43 1.47
CA HIS A 557 13.95 2.36 1.92
C HIS A 557 13.01 1.68 2.92
N TYR A 558 12.62 2.41 3.96
CA TYR A 558 11.77 1.88 5.03
C TYR A 558 10.39 1.40 4.54
N SER A 559 9.96 1.81 3.34
CA SER A 559 8.76 1.25 2.70
C SER A 559 8.88 -0.25 2.41
N VAL A 560 10.08 -0.73 2.04
CA VAL A 560 10.37 -2.14 1.83
C VAL A 560 10.42 -2.86 3.18
N THR A 561 11.18 -2.30 4.12
CA THR A 561 11.56 -3.00 5.35
C THR A 561 10.48 -2.97 6.43
N ALA A 562 10.04 -1.79 6.86
CA ALA A 562 9.08 -1.63 7.94
C ALA A 562 7.64 -1.75 7.46
N LYS A 563 7.30 -1.08 6.35
CA LYS A 563 5.91 -0.98 5.89
C LYS A 563 5.46 -2.23 5.13
N ALA A 564 6.10 -2.55 4.01
CA ALA A 564 5.64 -3.64 3.15
C ALA A 564 5.71 -4.99 3.85
N CYS A 565 6.84 -5.32 4.50
CA CYS A 565 6.97 -6.59 5.22
C CYS A 565 6.03 -6.68 6.43
N GLY A 566 5.73 -5.57 7.10
CA GLY A 566 4.72 -5.51 8.16
C GLY A 566 3.32 -5.79 7.64
N VAL A 567 2.90 -5.10 6.56
CA VAL A 567 1.57 -5.25 5.95
C VAL A 567 1.38 -6.64 5.32
N LEU A 568 2.40 -7.20 4.69
CA LEU A 568 2.32 -8.50 4.01
C LEU A 568 2.39 -9.71 4.97
N GLY A 569 2.58 -9.47 6.27
CA GLY A 569 2.72 -10.51 7.29
C GLY A 569 4.05 -11.26 7.24
N ILE A 570 5.08 -10.68 6.62
CA ILE A 570 6.44 -11.24 6.55
C ILE A 570 7.16 -11.02 7.89
N GLY A 571 6.94 -9.87 8.53
CA GLY A 571 7.62 -9.45 9.75
C GLY A 571 8.92 -8.68 9.45
N THR A 572 9.20 -7.66 10.27
CA THR A 572 10.37 -6.77 10.07
C THR A 572 11.70 -7.47 10.34
N ASP A 573 11.71 -8.44 11.26
CA ASP A 573 12.89 -9.24 11.61
C ASP A 573 13.29 -10.20 10.49
N ASN A 574 12.36 -10.48 9.57
CA ASN A 574 12.58 -11.30 8.38
C ASN A 574 13.10 -10.49 7.18
N VAL A 575 13.54 -9.25 7.42
CA VAL A 575 14.26 -8.43 6.45
C VAL A 575 15.75 -8.52 6.74
N LEU A 576 16.46 -9.35 5.97
CA LEU A 576 17.89 -9.58 6.11
C LEU A 576 18.67 -8.46 5.41
N ARG A 577 19.18 -7.52 6.21
CA ARG A 577 19.92 -6.35 5.74
C ARG A 577 21.41 -6.67 5.55
N VAL A 578 21.83 -6.67 4.29
CA VAL A 578 23.20 -6.88 3.83
C VAL A 578 24.01 -5.59 4.01
N ARG A 579 25.30 -5.75 4.35
CA ARG A 579 26.25 -4.62 4.45
C ARG A 579 26.33 -3.82 3.15
N THR A 580 26.87 -2.61 3.27
CA THR A 580 27.24 -1.79 2.12
C THR A 580 28.75 -1.72 1.94
N ASP A 581 29.19 -1.53 0.69
CA ASP A 581 30.57 -1.26 0.34
C ASP A 581 30.97 0.19 0.67
N ALA A 582 32.24 0.54 0.40
CA ALA A 582 32.78 1.89 0.63
C ALA A 582 32.12 2.99 -0.23
N ARG A 583 31.31 2.61 -1.23
CA ARG A 583 30.53 3.52 -2.07
C ARG A 583 29.05 3.55 -1.68
N MET A 584 28.71 2.99 -0.52
CA MET A 584 27.34 2.92 -0.01
C MET A 584 26.41 2.10 -0.91
N ARG A 585 26.91 1.09 -1.61
CA ARG A 585 26.14 0.13 -2.43
C ARG A 585 26.07 -1.21 -1.72
N ILE A 586 25.12 -2.08 -2.04
CA ILE A 586 25.04 -3.43 -1.46
C ILE A 586 26.34 -4.22 -1.68
N ASP A 587 26.85 -4.83 -0.61
CA ASP A 587 28.03 -5.71 -0.65
C ASP A 587 27.63 -7.07 -1.25
N LEU A 588 28.12 -7.36 -2.47
CA LEU A 588 27.81 -8.60 -3.19
C LEU A 588 28.33 -9.87 -2.48
N ALA A 589 29.45 -9.79 -1.76
CA ALA A 589 30.01 -10.94 -1.05
C ALA A 589 29.12 -11.28 0.16
N ASP A 590 28.69 -10.27 0.90
CA ASP A 590 27.76 -10.45 2.02
C ASP A 590 26.35 -10.83 1.55
N LEU A 591 25.89 -10.32 0.40
CA LEU A 591 24.63 -10.76 -0.23
C LEU A 591 24.67 -12.25 -0.55
N ARG A 592 25.70 -12.72 -1.26
CA ARG A 592 25.87 -14.15 -1.57
C ARG A 592 25.95 -14.99 -0.30
N ALA A 593 26.75 -14.57 0.69
CA ALA A 593 26.86 -15.28 1.95
C ALA A 593 25.51 -15.36 2.70
N THR A 594 24.71 -14.30 2.66
CA THR A 594 23.36 -14.26 3.23
C THR A 594 22.44 -15.26 2.54
N LEU A 595 22.41 -15.30 1.22
CA LEU A 595 21.59 -16.24 0.45
C LEU A 595 21.97 -17.70 0.72
N ILE A 596 23.27 -18.01 0.84
CA ILE A 596 23.75 -19.35 1.24
C ILE A 596 23.24 -19.71 2.64
N ARG A 597 23.31 -18.78 3.60
CA ARG A 597 22.77 -19.00 4.96
C ARG A 597 21.25 -19.22 4.95
N CYS A 598 20.51 -18.52 4.09
CA CYS A 598 19.07 -18.72 3.94
C CYS A 598 18.77 -20.15 3.47
N ALA A 599 19.48 -20.62 2.43
CA ALA A 599 19.33 -21.98 1.95
C ALA A 599 19.67 -23.02 3.03
N ALA A 600 20.77 -22.85 3.74
CA ALA A 600 21.19 -23.75 4.82
C ALA A 600 20.21 -23.81 6.00
N ARG A 601 19.44 -22.74 6.23
CA ARG A 601 18.44 -22.64 7.31
C ARG A 601 17.01 -22.94 6.85
N HIS A 602 16.82 -23.39 5.61
CA HIS A 602 15.50 -23.60 5.02
C HIS A 602 14.60 -22.35 5.12
N LEU A 603 15.17 -21.16 4.88
CA LEU A 603 14.45 -19.90 4.77
C LEU A 603 14.05 -19.66 3.31
N LYS A 604 12.78 -19.34 3.05
CA LYS A 604 12.33 -18.98 1.71
C LYS A 604 12.66 -17.52 1.43
N VAL A 605 13.64 -17.27 0.56
CA VAL A 605 13.84 -15.91 0.06
C VAL A 605 12.71 -15.57 -0.90
N LEU A 606 11.87 -14.60 -0.52
CA LEU A 606 10.73 -14.15 -1.31
C LEU A 606 11.17 -13.18 -2.40
N ALA A 607 12.09 -12.27 -2.07
CA ALA A 607 12.71 -11.37 -3.02
C ALA A 607 14.09 -10.89 -2.55
N ILE A 608 14.95 -10.60 -3.52
CA ILE A 608 16.09 -9.70 -3.37
C ILE A 608 15.61 -8.32 -3.81
N VAL A 609 15.81 -7.31 -2.96
CA VAL A 609 15.50 -5.91 -3.30
C VAL A 609 16.81 -5.14 -3.47
N ALA A 610 17.11 -4.78 -4.71
CA ALA A 610 18.23 -3.92 -5.07
C ALA A 610 17.76 -2.46 -5.19
N VAL A 611 18.57 -1.51 -4.74
CA VAL A 611 18.24 -0.09 -4.71
C VAL A 611 18.95 0.66 -5.85
N ALA A 612 18.18 1.35 -6.68
CA ALA A 612 18.70 2.21 -7.74
C ALA A 612 18.44 3.68 -7.37
N GLY A 613 19.40 4.30 -6.69
CA GLY A 613 19.28 5.64 -6.12
C GLY A 613 18.73 5.60 -4.70
N SER A 614 19.58 5.22 -3.74
CA SER A 614 19.19 5.16 -2.32
C SER A 614 18.73 6.52 -1.78
N THR A 615 17.77 6.49 -0.87
CA THR A 615 17.19 7.74 -0.34
C THR A 615 18.24 8.61 0.34
N GLU A 616 19.15 8.00 1.09
CA GLU A 616 20.12 8.71 1.89
C GLU A 616 21.32 9.20 1.05
N CYS A 617 21.93 8.31 0.27
CA CYS A 617 23.20 8.58 -0.40
C CYS A 617 23.07 8.81 -1.92
N GLY A 618 21.93 8.48 -2.52
CA GLY A 618 21.79 8.46 -3.98
C GLY A 618 22.63 7.37 -4.65
N SER A 619 22.99 6.32 -3.92
CA SER A 619 23.83 5.21 -4.40
C SER A 619 23.04 4.20 -5.23
N PHE A 620 23.74 3.51 -6.13
CA PHE A 620 23.18 2.51 -7.04
C PHE A 620 23.81 1.14 -6.78
N ASP A 621 22.98 0.17 -6.43
CA ASP A 621 23.40 -1.21 -6.28
C ASP A 621 23.85 -1.80 -7.64
N PRO A 622 24.85 -2.70 -7.66
CA PRO A 622 25.27 -3.43 -8.86
C PRO A 622 24.17 -4.38 -9.39
N LEU A 623 23.24 -3.83 -10.18
CA LEU A 623 22.01 -4.53 -10.60
C LEU A 623 22.27 -5.79 -11.45
N THR A 624 23.30 -5.77 -12.29
CA THR A 624 23.65 -6.93 -13.14
C THR A 624 24.05 -8.14 -12.28
N GLU A 625 24.86 -7.88 -11.25
CA GLU A 625 25.37 -8.86 -10.31
C GLU A 625 24.28 -9.33 -9.34
N CYS A 626 23.41 -8.41 -8.87
CA CYS A 626 22.21 -8.77 -8.11
C CYS A 626 21.27 -9.69 -8.92
N ALA A 627 21.09 -9.42 -10.22
CA ALA A 627 20.28 -10.27 -11.10
C ALA A 627 20.90 -11.65 -11.32
N ALA A 628 22.23 -11.73 -11.42
CA ALA A 628 22.93 -13.01 -11.50
C ALA A 628 22.70 -13.86 -10.25
N LEU A 629 22.79 -13.25 -9.05
CA LEU A 629 22.51 -13.93 -7.79
C LEU A 629 21.03 -14.31 -7.66
N ALA A 630 20.10 -13.43 -8.05
CA ALA A 630 18.67 -13.74 -8.04
C ALA A 630 18.36 -14.99 -8.88
N ARG A 631 18.95 -15.10 -10.08
CA ARG A 631 18.81 -16.29 -10.95
C ARG A 631 19.46 -17.53 -10.36
N GLU A 632 20.68 -17.39 -9.83
CA GLU A 632 21.41 -18.50 -9.19
C GLU A 632 20.61 -19.14 -8.05
N PHE A 633 19.93 -18.32 -7.26
CA PHE A 633 19.13 -18.76 -6.12
C PHE A 633 17.62 -18.88 -6.42
N GLY A 634 17.20 -18.77 -7.70
CA GLY A 634 15.80 -18.91 -8.11
C GLY A 634 14.84 -17.96 -7.36
N THR A 635 15.25 -16.71 -7.17
CA THR A 635 14.57 -15.72 -6.33
C THR A 635 14.15 -14.51 -7.18
N TRP A 636 13.03 -13.88 -6.81
CA TRP A 636 12.55 -12.66 -7.46
C TRP A 636 13.51 -11.48 -7.22
N LEU A 637 13.87 -10.76 -8.27
CA LEU A 637 14.60 -9.49 -8.18
C LEU A 637 13.64 -8.31 -8.34
N HIS A 638 13.46 -7.56 -7.25
CA HIS A 638 12.83 -6.25 -7.31
C HIS A 638 13.90 -5.15 -7.31
N VAL A 639 13.78 -4.18 -8.21
CA VAL A 639 14.61 -2.96 -8.18
C VAL A 639 13.77 -1.79 -7.69
N ASP A 640 14.10 -1.29 -6.50
CA ASP A 640 13.56 -0.02 -6.01
C ASP A 640 14.32 1.12 -6.69
N ALA A 641 13.76 1.61 -7.79
CA ALA A 641 14.22 2.78 -8.51
C ALA A 641 13.30 3.98 -8.28
N ALA A 642 12.65 4.06 -7.11
CA ALA A 642 11.71 5.13 -6.80
C ALA A 642 12.33 6.52 -7.05
N TRP A 643 13.58 6.72 -6.60
CA TRP A 643 14.35 7.91 -6.94
C TRP A 643 15.09 7.78 -8.26
N GLY A 644 16.03 6.83 -8.40
CA GLY A 644 16.95 6.80 -9.55
C GLY A 644 16.32 6.42 -10.88
N GLY A 645 15.10 5.87 -10.91
CA GLY A 645 14.45 5.37 -12.11
C GLY A 645 14.17 6.46 -13.14
N GLY A 646 13.83 7.68 -12.70
CA GLY A 646 13.63 8.79 -13.65
C GLY A 646 14.92 9.28 -14.30
N LEU A 647 16.10 8.88 -13.81
CA LEU A 647 17.39 9.21 -14.43
C LEU A 647 17.68 8.35 -15.68
N ILE A 648 16.84 7.36 -15.99
CA ILE A 648 16.99 6.47 -17.16
C ILE A 648 17.05 7.22 -18.49
N PHE A 649 16.47 8.41 -18.56
CA PHE A 649 16.50 9.26 -19.75
C PHE A 649 17.88 9.87 -20.01
N GLY A 650 18.77 9.91 -19.01
CA GLY A 650 20.17 10.29 -19.17
C GLY A 650 20.99 9.13 -19.77
N PRO A 651 21.49 9.20 -21.02
CA PRO A 651 22.11 8.04 -21.68
C PRO A 651 23.33 7.49 -20.93
N ALA A 652 24.13 8.37 -20.32
CA ALA A 652 25.29 7.98 -19.52
C ALA A 652 24.88 7.26 -18.22
N VAL A 653 23.86 7.76 -17.53
CA VAL A 653 23.31 7.13 -16.31
C VAL A 653 22.75 5.76 -16.64
N ARG A 654 21.95 5.67 -17.71
CA ARG A 654 21.39 4.40 -18.20
C ARG A 654 22.47 3.36 -18.50
N ALA A 655 23.54 3.77 -19.20
CA ALA A 655 24.61 2.87 -19.59
C ALA A 655 25.53 2.45 -18.41
N THR A 656 25.54 3.20 -17.32
CA THR A 656 26.48 2.99 -16.20
C THR A 656 25.76 2.59 -14.92
N LEU A 657 25.04 3.51 -14.27
CA LEU A 657 24.42 3.33 -12.95
C LEU A 657 23.19 2.41 -12.97
N LEU A 658 22.42 2.41 -14.06
CA LEU A 658 21.24 1.56 -14.23
C LEU A 658 21.52 0.29 -15.07
N ARG A 659 22.79 -0.04 -15.30
CA ARG A 659 23.17 -1.22 -16.10
C ARG A 659 22.64 -2.50 -15.46
N GLY A 660 21.80 -3.24 -16.19
CA GLY A 660 21.19 -4.47 -15.72
C GLY A 660 19.80 -4.28 -15.10
N ILE A 661 19.25 -3.06 -15.09
CA ILE A 661 17.88 -2.82 -14.63
C ILE A 661 16.84 -3.60 -15.44
N GLU A 662 17.11 -3.83 -16.74
CA GLU A 662 16.27 -4.62 -17.64
C GLU A 662 16.17 -6.11 -17.25
N LEU A 663 17.01 -6.55 -16.31
CA LEU A 663 17.05 -7.92 -15.79
C LEU A 663 16.17 -8.11 -14.55
N ALA A 664 15.62 -7.03 -13.98
CA ALA A 664 14.70 -7.07 -12.84
C ALA A 664 13.39 -7.77 -13.20
N ASP A 665 12.74 -8.40 -12.21
CA ASP A 665 11.41 -8.96 -12.39
C ASP A 665 10.31 -7.90 -12.16
N SER A 666 10.55 -6.98 -11.24
CA SER A 666 9.76 -5.75 -11.07
C SER A 666 10.61 -4.52 -10.76
N ILE A 667 10.11 -3.35 -11.13
CA ILE A 667 10.76 -2.05 -10.90
C ILE A 667 9.75 -1.08 -10.31
N THR A 668 10.13 -0.37 -9.26
CA THR A 668 9.39 0.81 -8.77
C THR A 668 10.03 2.07 -9.30
N VAL A 669 9.24 3.07 -9.73
CA VAL A 669 9.71 4.42 -10.07
C VAL A 669 8.71 5.46 -9.60
N ASP A 670 9.17 6.55 -8.97
CA ASP A 670 8.29 7.67 -8.62
C ASP A 670 8.38 8.79 -9.65
N ALA A 671 7.30 8.94 -10.43
CA ALA A 671 7.19 10.00 -11.40
C ALA A 671 7.20 11.39 -10.73
N HIS A 672 6.60 11.50 -9.54
CA HIS A 672 6.53 12.75 -8.78
C HIS A 672 7.86 13.21 -8.19
N LYS A 673 8.91 12.40 -8.34
CA LYS A 673 10.27 12.77 -7.94
C LYS A 673 11.01 13.33 -9.14
N GLN A 674 11.49 12.45 -10.00
CA GLN A 674 12.41 12.81 -11.08
C GLN A 674 11.72 13.21 -12.40
N LEU A 675 10.43 12.91 -12.56
CA LEU A 675 9.67 13.09 -13.82
C LEU A 675 8.68 14.26 -13.78
N LEU A 676 8.86 15.18 -12.82
CA LEU A 676 8.23 16.50 -12.78
C LEU A 676 6.69 16.48 -12.68
N THR A 677 6.12 15.44 -12.07
CA THR A 677 4.68 15.34 -11.83
C THR A 677 4.31 15.78 -10.41
N PRO A 678 3.06 16.16 -10.13
CA PRO A 678 2.58 16.40 -8.77
C PRO A 678 2.79 15.21 -7.83
N ILE A 679 2.92 15.48 -6.53
CA ILE A 679 3.08 14.47 -5.47
C ILE A 679 1.89 13.50 -5.50
N GLY A 680 2.18 12.21 -5.29
CA GLY A 680 1.18 11.14 -5.30
C GLY A 680 1.10 10.39 -6.63
N LEU A 681 2.25 10.14 -7.27
CA LEU A 681 2.35 9.32 -8.49
C LEU A 681 3.60 8.46 -8.47
N GLY A 682 3.45 7.23 -7.99
CA GLY A 682 4.43 6.14 -8.15
C GLY A 682 4.02 5.23 -9.30
N ILE A 683 4.90 4.37 -9.76
CA ILE A 683 4.63 3.35 -10.78
C ILE A 683 5.35 2.08 -10.40
N VAL A 684 4.65 0.96 -10.49
CA VAL A 684 5.25 -0.37 -10.47
C VAL A 684 5.23 -0.92 -11.90
N LEU A 685 6.34 -1.52 -12.33
CA LEU A 685 6.50 -2.16 -13.62
C LEU A 685 6.83 -3.64 -13.42
N TYR A 686 6.30 -4.49 -14.30
CA TYR A 686 6.54 -5.93 -14.28
C TYR A 686 7.14 -6.38 -15.60
N ARG A 687 8.24 -7.14 -15.54
CA ARG A 687 8.90 -7.67 -16.74
C ARG A 687 8.00 -8.66 -17.49
N SER A 688 7.36 -9.55 -16.74
CA SER A 688 6.45 -10.55 -17.29
C SER A 688 5.05 -9.95 -17.40
N PRO A 689 4.44 -9.93 -18.61
CA PRO A 689 3.12 -9.34 -18.81
C PRO A 689 2.02 -10.09 -18.05
N THR A 690 2.25 -11.34 -17.63
CA THR A 690 1.25 -12.16 -16.95
C THR A 690 1.51 -12.33 -15.45
N ALA A 691 2.62 -11.82 -14.91
CA ALA A 691 2.96 -12.03 -13.50
C ALA A 691 1.88 -11.48 -12.56
N ALA A 692 1.35 -10.29 -12.84
CA ALA A 692 0.30 -9.66 -12.03
C ALA A 692 -0.99 -10.49 -11.90
N LEU A 693 -1.18 -11.55 -12.70
CA LEU A 693 -2.30 -12.49 -12.50
C LEU A 693 -2.24 -13.17 -11.13
N ALA A 694 -1.06 -13.31 -10.51
CA ALA A 694 -0.92 -13.88 -9.17
C ALA A 694 -1.47 -12.98 -8.04
N THR A 695 -1.77 -11.72 -8.33
CA THR A 695 -2.42 -10.77 -7.40
C THR A 695 -3.79 -10.31 -7.92
N ALA A 696 -4.21 -10.80 -9.10
CA ALA A 696 -5.42 -10.31 -9.75
C ALA A 696 -6.70 -10.61 -8.95
N LYS A 697 -7.59 -9.63 -8.88
CA LYS A 697 -8.91 -9.73 -8.25
C LYS A 697 -10.02 -9.52 -9.27
N SER A 698 -11.19 -10.08 -8.96
CA SER A 698 -12.44 -9.85 -9.67
C SER A 698 -13.59 -9.72 -8.68
N ALA A 699 -14.57 -8.90 -9.03
CA ALA A 699 -15.76 -8.69 -8.23
C ALA A 699 -16.96 -8.45 -9.14
N SER A 700 -18.05 -9.20 -8.93
CA SER A 700 -19.20 -9.29 -9.84
C SER A 700 -19.89 -7.96 -10.17
N TYR A 701 -19.72 -6.93 -9.36
CA TYR A 701 -20.34 -5.61 -9.54
C TYR A 701 -19.41 -4.55 -10.17
N ILE A 702 -18.11 -4.84 -10.32
CA ILE A 702 -17.12 -3.79 -10.63
C ILE A 702 -15.96 -4.25 -11.52
N ILE A 703 -15.41 -5.46 -11.33
CA ILE A 703 -14.18 -5.91 -11.96
C ILE A 703 -14.39 -7.30 -12.57
N ARG A 704 -14.32 -7.40 -13.89
CA ARG A 704 -14.53 -8.67 -14.63
C ARG A 704 -13.20 -9.39 -14.91
N PRO A 705 -13.17 -10.74 -14.92
CA PRO A 705 -11.94 -11.52 -15.19
C PRO A 705 -11.31 -11.34 -16.58
N ASP A 706 -12.02 -10.76 -17.56
CA ASP A 706 -11.52 -10.57 -18.92
C ASP A 706 -11.59 -9.10 -19.37
N SER A 707 -11.72 -8.15 -18.44
CA SER A 707 -11.74 -6.72 -18.74
C SER A 707 -10.34 -6.10 -18.74
N HIS A 708 -10.21 -4.93 -19.35
CA HIS A 708 -9.00 -4.10 -19.32
C HIS A 708 -8.83 -3.31 -18.01
N ASP A 709 -9.65 -3.61 -17.00
CA ASP A 709 -9.72 -2.86 -15.74
C ASP A 709 -8.39 -2.96 -14.97
N LEU A 710 -7.75 -1.83 -14.70
CA LEU A 710 -6.48 -1.80 -13.95
C LEU A 710 -6.69 -2.13 -12.46
N GLY A 711 -7.89 -1.87 -11.92
CA GLY A 711 -8.29 -2.24 -10.57
C GLY A 711 -8.18 -3.73 -10.26
N ARG A 712 -8.02 -4.57 -11.29
CA ARG A 712 -7.73 -5.99 -11.17
C ARG A 712 -6.40 -6.26 -10.48
N TYR A 713 -5.39 -5.44 -10.75
CA TYR A 713 -3.99 -5.71 -10.43
C TYR A 713 -3.46 -4.83 -9.29
N THR A 714 -4.24 -3.86 -8.84
CA THR A 714 -3.87 -2.87 -7.84
C THR A 714 -4.32 -3.30 -6.44
N LEU A 715 -3.58 -2.86 -5.43
CA LEU A 715 -4.01 -2.91 -4.03
C LEU A 715 -5.16 -1.93 -3.79
N GLU A 716 -5.04 -0.74 -4.36
CA GLU A 716 -6.04 0.32 -4.25
C GLU A 716 -7.26 0.01 -5.13
N GLY A 717 -8.46 0.21 -4.60
CA GLY A 717 -9.70 0.19 -5.37
C GLY A 717 -9.86 1.48 -6.17
N SER A 718 -10.49 2.48 -5.56
CA SER A 718 -10.72 3.78 -6.21
C SER A 718 -9.44 4.60 -6.32
N ARG A 719 -9.15 5.11 -7.53
CA ARG A 719 -7.93 5.86 -7.83
C ARG A 719 -8.17 6.97 -8.86
N PRO A 720 -7.50 8.13 -8.73
CA PRO A 720 -7.59 9.22 -9.69
C PRO A 720 -6.85 8.89 -10.98
N ALA A 721 -7.18 9.60 -12.07
CA ALA A 721 -6.48 9.53 -13.35
C ALA A 721 -5.14 10.30 -13.34
N SER A 722 -4.26 10.01 -12.37
CA SER A 722 -2.99 10.72 -12.18
C SER A 722 -1.96 10.43 -13.28
N ALA A 723 -2.10 9.34 -14.04
CA ALA A 723 -1.21 9.02 -15.15
C ALA A 723 -1.16 10.10 -16.25
N TYR A 724 -2.21 10.92 -16.40
CA TYR A 724 -2.22 12.05 -17.35
C TYR A 724 -1.06 13.03 -17.13
N PHE A 725 -0.66 13.29 -15.87
CA PHE A 725 0.46 14.18 -15.58
C PHE A 725 1.76 13.66 -16.18
N LEU A 726 2.01 12.36 -16.01
CA LEU A 726 3.21 11.74 -16.56
C LEU A 726 3.12 11.58 -18.07
N HIS A 727 1.97 11.15 -18.59
CA HIS A 727 1.73 11.01 -20.03
C HIS A 727 2.06 12.31 -20.78
N MET A 728 1.52 13.44 -20.30
CA MET A 728 1.80 14.75 -20.87
C MET A 728 3.27 15.11 -20.76
N ASN A 729 3.91 14.88 -19.60
CA ASN A 729 5.34 15.17 -19.43
C ASN A 729 6.22 14.34 -20.38
N LEU A 730 5.95 13.04 -20.55
CA LEU A 730 6.70 12.17 -21.45
C LEU A 730 6.58 12.63 -22.91
N LEU A 731 5.38 13.00 -23.36
CA LEU A 731 5.14 13.43 -24.75
C LEU A 731 5.63 14.85 -25.04
N VAL A 732 5.39 15.80 -24.13
CA VAL A 732 5.74 17.22 -24.34
C VAL A 732 7.24 17.44 -24.20
N LEU A 733 7.88 16.83 -23.20
CA LEU A 733 9.33 16.98 -22.99
C LEU A 733 10.10 16.05 -23.94
N GLY A 734 9.61 14.81 -24.10
CA GLY A 734 10.33 13.76 -24.81
C GLY A 734 11.61 13.30 -24.08
N ALA A 735 12.09 12.11 -24.44
CA ALA A 735 13.28 11.51 -23.82
C ALA A 735 14.54 12.40 -23.91
N ARG A 736 14.68 13.20 -24.98
CA ARG A 736 15.84 14.08 -25.17
C ARG A 736 15.89 15.21 -24.14
N MET A 737 14.79 15.93 -23.93
CA MET A 737 14.75 17.02 -22.94
C MET A 737 14.91 16.44 -21.53
N LEU A 738 14.23 15.32 -21.23
CA LEU A 738 14.40 14.62 -19.95
C LEU A 738 15.87 14.25 -19.69
N GLY A 739 16.56 13.72 -20.71
CA GLY A 739 18.00 13.45 -20.63
C GLY A 739 18.85 14.70 -20.39
N GLN A 740 18.54 15.82 -21.05
CA GLN A 740 19.24 17.11 -20.82
C GLN A 740 19.04 17.64 -19.39
N LEU A 741 17.86 17.46 -18.81
CA LEU A 741 17.57 17.83 -17.42
C LEU A 741 18.37 16.96 -16.44
N VAL A 742 18.47 15.65 -16.71
CA VAL A 742 19.35 14.74 -15.94
C VAL A 742 20.81 15.21 -16.02
N ASP A 743 21.32 15.47 -17.22
CA ASP A 743 22.71 15.91 -17.40
C ASP A 743 23.02 17.23 -16.68
N ARG A 744 22.08 18.20 -16.75
CA ARG A 744 22.21 19.48 -16.03
C ARG A 744 22.32 19.25 -14.54
N LYS A 745 21.45 18.42 -13.98
CA LYS A 745 21.43 18.10 -12.55
C LYS A 745 22.74 17.50 -12.08
N LEU A 746 23.23 16.49 -12.80
CA LEU A 746 24.50 15.84 -12.48
C LEU A 746 25.70 16.80 -12.58
N ARG A 747 25.68 17.77 -13.50
CA ARG A 747 26.72 18.82 -13.54
C ARG A 747 26.69 19.68 -12.27
N VAL A 748 25.51 20.10 -11.82
CA VAL A 748 25.36 20.88 -10.58
C VAL A 748 25.81 20.07 -9.36
N SER A 749 25.43 18.80 -9.27
CA SER A 749 25.86 17.91 -8.18
C SER A 749 27.37 17.74 -8.13
N ARG A 750 28.03 17.54 -9.29
CA ARG A 750 29.49 17.46 -9.36
C ARG A 750 30.17 18.78 -8.98
N ALA A 751 29.61 19.91 -9.41
CA ALA A 751 30.14 21.23 -9.04
C ALA A 751 30.05 21.47 -7.52
N LEU A 752 28.93 21.10 -6.89
CA LEU A 752 28.78 21.18 -5.44
C LEU A 752 29.74 20.24 -4.70
N ALA A 753 29.88 18.99 -5.15
CA ALA A 753 30.84 18.05 -4.58
C ALA A 753 32.27 18.60 -4.64
N HIS A 754 32.68 19.12 -5.80
CA HIS A 754 34.01 19.71 -5.97
C HIS A 754 34.23 20.93 -5.06
N ALA A 755 33.21 21.75 -4.85
CA ALA A 755 33.29 22.88 -3.93
C ALA A 755 33.42 22.43 -2.46
N ILE A 756 32.70 21.39 -2.07
CA ILE A 756 32.80 20.78 -0.73
C ILE A 756 34.21 20.21 -0.52
N GLU A 757 34.73 19.42 -1.46
CA GLU A 757 36.06 18.80 -1.37
C GLU A 757 37.20 19.81 -1.28
N ARG A 758 37.03 21.01 -1.87
CA ARG A 758 38.02 22.10 -1.83
C ARG A 758 37.91 22.97 -0.59
N ALA A 759 36.82 22.86 0.16
CA ALA A 759 36.58 23.68 1.33
C ALA A 759 37.13 22.98 2.58
N PRO A 760 38.13 23.55 3.28
CA PRO A 760 38.75 22.89 4.44
C PRO A 760 37.81 22.77 5.64
N ASP A 761 36.71 23.53 5.66
CA ASP A 761 35.68 23.54 6.69
C ASP A 761 34.48 22.64 6.33
N PHE A 762 34.63 21.77 5.34
CA PHE A 762 33.64 20.77 4.99
C PHE A 762 34.28 19.41 4.71
N GLU A 763 33.49 18.36 4.91
CA GLU A 763 33.86 17.02 4.47
C GLU A 763 32.70 16.38 3.69
N LEU A 764 33.04 15.73 2.59
CA LEU A 764 32.10 14.92 1.80
C LEU A 764 32.22 13.45 2.25
N LEU A 765 31.09 12.76 2.45
CA LEU A 765 31.09 11.34 2.82
C LEU A 765 31.68 10.48 1.70
N VAL A 766 31.06 10.56 0.52
CA VAL A 766 31.39 9.80 -0.68
C VAL A 766 31.14 10.69 -1.89
N ALA A 767 31.95 10.53 -2.94
CA ALA A 767 31.71 11.19 -4.22
C ALA A 767 30.31 10.78 -4.75
N PRO A 768 29.44 11.74 -5.10
CA PRO A 768 28.07 11.42 -5.48
C PRO A 768 28.01 10.68 -6.81
N GLU A 769 27.24 9.59 -6.85
CA GLU A 769 26.96 8.87 -8.09
C GLU A 769 25.91 9.62 -8.94
N ALA A 770 24.95 10.26 -8.28
CA ALA A 770 23.88 11.02 -8.91
C ALA A 770 23.71 12.41 -8.26
N ASP A 771 22.51 12.70 -7.77
CA ASP A 771 22.04 14.04 -7.41
C ASP A 771 21.87 14.27 -5.91
N ILE A 772 22.37 13.37 -5.07
CA ILE A 772 22.34 13.46 -3.61
C ILE A 772 23.77 13.52 -3.07
N LEU A 773 24.01 14.44 -2.14
CA LEU A 773 25.29 14.63 -1.48
C LEU A 773 25.12 14.59 0.03
N LEU A 774 26.01 13.87 0.71
CA LEU A 774 26.11 13.83 2.15
C LEU A 774 27.43 14.45 2.59
N PHE A 775 27.34 15.49 3.39
CA PHE A 775 28.50 16.25 3.83
C PHE A 775 28.30 16.79 5.25
N ARG A 776 29.39 17.23 5.89
CA ARG A 776 29.35 17.87 7.21
C ARG A 776 30.12 19.17 7.16
N HIS A 777 29.64 20.18 7.88
CA HIS A 777 30.40 21.39 8.16
C HIS A 777 31.30 21.14 9.36
N VAL A 778 32.61 21.34 9.20
CA VAL A 778 33.65 21.04 10.18
C VAL A 778 34.25 22.34 10.71
N PRO A 779 33.85 22.80 11.91
CA PRO A 779 34.41 24.01 12.51
C PRO A 779 35.89 23.80 12.88
N ALA A 780 36.70 24.87 12.74
CA ALA A 780 38.14 24.83 13.05
C ALA A 780 38.44 24.30 14.48
N GLY A 781 37.58 24.59 15.46
CA GLY A 781 37.74 24.12 16.83
C GLY A 781 37.59 22.60 17.03
N LEU A 782 36.98 21.88 16.09
CA LEU A 782 36.82 20.42 16.15
C LEU A 782 37.83 19.67 15.28
N ALA A 783 38.45 20.34 14.30
CA ALA A 783 39.32 19.70 13.30
C ALA A 783 40.47 18.90 13.93
N ALA A 784 41.11 19.41 14.99
CA ALA A 784 42.21 18.70 15.66
C ALA A 784 41.76 17.37 16.27
N GLY A 785 40.62 17.35 16.98
CA GLY A 785 40.06 16.13 17.58
C GLY A 785 39.66 15.08 16.54
N LEU A 786 39.31 15.51 15.32
CA LEU A 786 38.97 14.61 14.22
C LEU A 786 40.19 13.92 13.60
N THR A 787 41.41 14.39 13.84
CA THR A 787 42.64 13.72 13.39
C THR A 787 43.13 12.62 14.32
N ALA A 788 42.52 12.49 15.52
CA ALA A 788 42.85 11.41 16.45
C ALA A 788 42.46 10.03 15.89
N PRO A 789 43.10 8.93 16.33
CA PRO A 789 42.77 7.58 15.88
C PRO A 789 41.27 7.26 16.05
N SER A 790 40.68 6.54 15.09
CA SER A 790 39.23 6.24 15.02
C SER A 790 38.64 5.75 16.35
N ALA A 791 39.32 4.81 17.00
CA ALA A 791 38.87 4.17 18.24
C ALA A 791 39.23 4.95 19.53
N SER A 792 39.73 6.18 19.43
CA SER A 792 40.09 6.98 20.61
C SER A 792 38.90 7.74 21.19
N ALA A 793 38.86 7.89 22.52
CA ALA A 793 37.83 8.68 23.21
C ALA A 793 37.81 10.16 22.73
N ALA A 794 38.97 10.70 22.36
CA ALA A 794 39.09 12.05 21.80
C ALA A 794 38.39 12.17 20.43
N ARG A 795 38.57 11.16 19.56
CA ARG A 795 37.89 11.09 18.26
C ARG A 795 36.39 10.93 18.44
N GLU A 796 35.95 10.06 19.35
CA GLU A 796 34.54 9.85 19.64
C GLU A 796 33.86 11.13 20.16
N ALA A 797 34.50 11.84 21.09
CA ALA A 797 34.00 13.12 21.60
C ALA A 797 33.90 14.19 20.48
N ALA A 798 34.90 14.26 19.58
CA ALA A 798 34.89 15.17 18.45
C ALA A 798 33.79 14.84 17.42
N GLU A 799 33.56 13.55 17.13
CA GLU A 799 32.49 13.07 16.24
C GLU A 799 31.10 13.37 16.84
N ASN A 800 30.92 13.15 18.15
CA ASN A 800 29.67 13.49 18.85
C ASN A 800 29.38 15.00 18.80
N ALA A 801 30.40 15.84 19.06
CA ALA A 801 30.27 17.29 18.97
C ALA A 801 29.97 17.76 17.54
N LEU A 802 30.56 17.12 16.53
CA LEU A 802 30.31 17.42 15.13
C LEU A 802 28.89 17.06 14.70
N ASP A 803 28.35 15.93 15.18
CA ASP A 803 26.96 15.55 14.96
C ASP A 803 25.99 16.61 15.53
N ASP A 804 26.28 17.16 16.71
CA ASP A 804 25.50 18.24 17.32
C ASP A 804 25.56 19.54 16.52
N VAL A 805 26.72 19.87 15.95
CA VAL A 805 26.84 21.02 15.03
C VAL A 805 25.93 20.82 13.83
N GLN A 806 25.93 19.63 13.20
CA GLN A 806 25.07 19.37 12.03
C GLN A 806 23.59 19.49 12.40
N ARG A 807 23.21 18.99 13.59
CA ARG A 807 21.83 19.08 14.09
C ARG A 807 21.38 20.54 14.19
N ARG A 808 22.14 21.33 14.96
CA ARG A 808 21.80 22.73 15.26
C ARG A 808 21.82 23.62 14.01
N VAL A 809 22.79 23.40 13.11
CA VAL A 809 22.87 24.12 11.84
C VAL A 809 21.64 23.83 10.98
N GLN A 810 21.23 22.57 10.87
CA GLN A 810 20.07 22.22 10.05
C GLN A 810 18.76 22.78 10.63
N ASP A 811 18.59 22.74 11.95
CA ASP A 811 17.41 23.31 12.62
C ASP A 811 17.35 24.84 12.38
N ALA A 812 18.48 25.54 12.55
CA ALA A 812 18.54 26.99 12.32
C ALA A 812 18.40 27.38 10.83
N LEU A 813 18.86 26.55 9.89
CA LEU A 813 18.63 26.76 8.45
C LEU A 813 17.12 26.69 8.13
N LYS A 814 16.43 25.69 8.69
CA LYS A 814 14.99 25.52 8.56
C LYS A 814 14.25 26.74 9.10
N ASP A 815 14.61 27.22 10.29
CA ASP A 815 13.97 28.37 10.91
C ASP A 815 14.26 29.68 10.16
N ALA A 816 15.47 29.84 9.61
CA ALA A 816 15.82 31.02 8.82
C ALA A 816 15.06 31.12 7.49
N GLY A 817 14.57 29.99 6.97
CA GLY A 817 13.75 29.93 5.76
C GLY A 817 14.42 30.37 4.46
N ARG A 818 15.74 30.63 4.45
CA ARG A 818 16.49 31.03 3.23
C ARG A 818 16.80 29.84 2.33
N THR A 819 17.45 28.84 2.92
CA THR A 819 17.88 27.61 2.25
C THR A 819 17.47 26.45 3.14
N PHE A 820 17.02 25.36 2.53
CA PHE A 820 16.66 24.16 3.25
C PHE A 820 17.50 22.98 2.81
N LEU A 821 18.17 22.36 3.78
CA LEU A 821 18.82 21.06 3.69
C LEU A 821 18.13 20.09 4.63
N SER A 822 18.12 18.80 4.26
CA SER A 822 17.75 17.75 5.20
C SER A 822 18.98 17.29 5.98
N ARG A 823 18.72 16.44 6.96
CA ARG A 823 19.71 15.76 7.80
C ARG A 823 19.41 14.27 7.77
N THR A 824 20.45 13.45 7.76
CA THR A 824 20.31 12.00 7.99
C THR A 824 21.36 11.50 8.96
N ALA A 825 21.17 10.29 9.49
CA ALA A 825 22.12 9.63 10.37
C ALA A 825 22.35 8.19 9.88
N LEU A 826 23.60 7.85 9.54
CA LEU A 826 23.94 6.53 8.98
C LEU A 826 25.30 6.04 9.47
N LEU A 827 25.56 4.74 9.30
CA LEU A 827 26.87 4.16 9.59
C LEU A 827 27.91 4.68 8.60
N ASP A 828 28.90 5.44 9.08
CA ASP A 828 30.01 5.93 8.25
C ASP A 828 31.07 4.83 8.09
N PRO A 829 31.33 4.31 6.88
CA PRO A 829 32.35 3.28 6.67
C PRO A 829 33.79 3.77 6.93
N ARG A 830 34.01 5.07 7.11
CA ARG A 830 35.32 5.69 7.34
C ARG A 830 35.69 5.79 8.82
N VAL A 831 34.73 5.64 9.73
CA VAL A 831 34.92 5.86 11.17
C VAL A 831 34.26 4.75 11.98
N GLU A 832 35.04 4.05 12.79
CA GLU A 832 34.50 3.12 13.79
C GLU A 832 34.01 3.89 15.01
N ARG A 833 32.73 3.70 15.37
CA ARG A 833 32.11 4.33 16.53
C ARG A 833 31.59 3.28 17.51
N ALA A 834 31.64 3.58 18.80
CA ALA A 834 31.17 2.69 19.84
C ALA A 834 29.70 2.29 19.60
N GLY A 835 29.41 1.00 19.74
CA GLY A 835 28.06 0.44 19.57
C GLY A 835 27.45 0.60 18.17
N GLY A 836 28.23 0.95 17.15
CA GLY A 836 27.68 1.23 15.82
C GLY A 836 26.83 2.49 15.78
N THR A 837 27.20 3.51 16.58
CA THR A 837 26.50 4.80 16.60
C THR A 837 26.52 5.46 15.21
N PRO A 838 25.36 5.83 14.63
CA PRO A 838 25.31 6.51 13.35
C PRO A 838 25.89 7.92 13.40
N THR A 839 26.52 8.31 12.29
CA THR A 839 27.06 9.66 12.05
C THR A 839 26.05 10.53 11.34
N VAL A 840 25.95 11.80 11.77
CA VAL A 840 24.98 12.75 11.25
C VAL A 840 25.57 13.57 10.10
N PHE A 841 24.85 13.58 8.97
CA PHE A 841 25.23 14.33 7.78
C PHE A 841 24.15 15.35 7.42
N LEU A 842 24.59 16.50 6.91
CA LEU A 842 23.75 17.36 6.09
C LEU A 842 23.56 16.68 4.73
N ARG A 843 22.34 16.72 4.23
CA ARG A 843 21.93 16.05 3.01
C ARG A 843 21.36 17.06 2.02
N ALA A 844 22.07 17.23 0.91
CA ALA A 844 21.63 18.01 -0.24
C ALA A 844 21.08 17.09 -1.35
N VAL A 845 19.96 17.48 -1.92
CA VAL A 845 19.29 16.87 -3.06
C VAL A 845 19.20 17.95 -4.14
N VAL A 846 19.97 17.78 -5.20
CA VAL A 846 20.01 18.73 -6.30
C VAL A 846 18.82 18.44 -7.22
N ASN A 847 17.88 19.39 -7.32
CA ASN A 847 16.71 19.26 -8.21
C ASN A 847 16.88 20.11 -9.48
N VAL A 848 15.96 19.93 -10.44
CA VAL A 848 16.05 20.57 -11.77
C VAL A 848 15.97 22.10 -11.73
N GLN A 849 15.32 22.67 -10.72
CA GLN A 849 15.19 24.12 -10.55
C GLN A 849 16.48 24.78 -10.06
N SER A 850 17.36 24.05 -9.36
CA SER A 850 18.57 24.62 -8.77
C SER A 850 19.64 24.85 -9.83
N SER A 851 20.15 26.08 -9.91
CA SER A 851 21.35 26.37 -10.69
C SER A 851 22.62 26.00 -9.91
N GLN A 852 23.76 26.04 -10.59
CA GLN A 852 25.05 25.86 -9.93
C GLN A 852 25.29 26.94 -8.86
N ALA A 853 24.91 28.20 -9.14
CA ALA A 853 25.06 29.28 -8.17
C ALA A 853 24.21 29.05 -6.91
N ASP A 854 22.97 28.56 -7.09
CA ASP A 854 22.07 28.28 -5.95
C ASP A 854 22.60 27.12 -5.09
N ALA A 855 23.09 26.05 -5.73
CA ALA A 855 23.67 24.92 -5.03
C ALA A 855 24.94 25.29 -4.25
N LEU A 856 25.78 26.18 -4.79
CA LEU A 856 27.00 26.64 -4.12
C LEU A 856 26.70 27.60 -2.96
N ALA A 857 25.68 28.45 -3.08
CA ALA A 857 25.26 29.39 -2.03
C ALA A 857 24.87 28.69 -0.72
N VAL A 858 24.45 27.42 -0.79
CA VAL A 858 24.17 26.58 0.38
C VAL A 858 25.35 26.53 1.36
N LEU A 859 26.58 26.45 0.86
CA LEU A 859 27.77 26.33 1.73
C LEU A 859 27.97 27.61 2.54
N ASP A 860 27.74 28.77 1.92
CA ASP A 860 27.81 30.07 2.60
C ASP A 860 26.66 30.27 3.59
N ASP A 861 25.48 29.77 3.28
CA ASP A 861 24.34 29.77 4.21
C ASP A 861 24.60 28.87 5.42
N VAL A 862 25.22 27.70 5.23
CA VAL A 862 25.65 26.81 6.32
C VAL A 862 26.65 27.53 7.23
N ARG A 863 27.71 28.14 6.66
CA ARG A 863 28.72 28.91 7.41
C ARG A 863 28.09 30.06 8.19
N ARG A 864 27.26 30.86 7.52
CA ARG A 864 26.58 32.01 8.12
C ARG A 864 25.66 31.59 9.27
N THR A 865 24.90 30.52 9.07
CA THR A 865 23.99 30.01 10.08
C THR A 865 24.76 29.48 11.28
N HIS A 866 25.83 28.71 11.07
CA HIS A 866 26.67 28.25 12.16
C HIS A 866 27.30 29.41 12.95
N ALA A 867 27.78 30.45 12.26
CA ALA A 867 28.38 31.63 12.92
C ALA A 867 27.40 32.42 13.81
N LEU A 868 26.09 32.33 13.53
CA LEU A 868 25.04 32.98 14.32
C LEU A 868 24.53 32.11 15.48
N LEU A 869 24.90 30.83 15.53
CA LEU A 869 24.53 29.96 16.63
C LEU A 869 25.30 30.35 17.89
N PRO A 870 24.64 30.41 19.06
CA PRO A 870 25.34 30.61 20.32
C PRO A 870 26.38 29.50 20.51
N ARG A 871 27.55 29.82 21.08
CA ARG A 871 28.52 28.78 21.46
C ARG A 871 27.81 27.83 22.43
N ALA A 872 27.94 26.53 22.19
CA ALA A 872 27.39 25.56 23.14
C ALA A 872 28.06 25.80 24.50
N GLU A 873 27.27 26.00 25.54
CA GLU A 873 27.78 25.74 26.88
C GLU A 873 28.13 24.24 26.96
N PRO A 874 29.19 23.84 27.67
CA PRO A 874 29.50 22.44 27.87
C PRO A 874 28.30 21.78 28.55
N ALA A 875 27.53 20.99 27.80
CA ALA A 875 26.35 20.33 28.30
C ALA A 875 26.78 19.21 29.26
N ASP A 876 26.44 19.36 30.53
CA ASP A 876 26.34 18.22 31.45
C ASP A 876 25.24 17.27 30.95
N ALA A 877 25.62 16.00 30.79
CA ALA A 877 24.83 14.82 30.47
C ALA A 877 24.49 14.54 28.97
N PRO A 878 24.76 13.30 28.49
CA PRO A 878 24.42 12.88 27.14
C PRO A 878 22.89 12.75 26.96
N TYR A 879 22.36 13.46 25.97
CA TYR A 879 20.99 13.32 25.52
C TYR A 879 20.78 11.88 24.98
N ARG A 880 20.07 11.04 25.77
CA ARG A 880 19.77 9.66 25.39
C ARG A 880 19.02 9.64 24.06
N ALA A 881 19.56 8.88 23.11
CA ALA A 881 18.99 8.55 21.82
C ALA A 881 17.58 7.93 21.95
N ARG A 882 16.53 8.76 21.93
CA ARG A 882 15.18 8.34 21.54
C ARG A 882 14.97 8.69 20.07
N SER A 883 15.49 7.83 19.19
CA SER A 883 15.10 7.69 17.77
C SER A 883 16.02 6.74 16.97
N VAL A 884 17.13 6.26 17.55
CA VAL A 884 18.10 5.39 16.84
C VAL A 884 17.92 3.89 17.15
N ALA A 885 17.20 3.55 18.23
CA ALA A 885 16.98 2.15 18.62
C ALA A 885 16.14 1.33 17.61
N GLU A 886 15.35 1.99 16.75
CA GLU A 886 14.57 1.30 15.70
C GLU A 886 15.38 0.99 14.43
N GLN A 887 16.61 1.51 14.29
CA GLN A 887 17.45 1.29 13.10
C GLN A 887 18.71 0.45 13.35
N ALA A 888 19.17 0.34 14.60
CA ALA A 888 20.40 -0.38 14.96
C ALA A 888 20.21 -1.67 15.80
N GLY A 889 19.00 -1.95 16.31
CA GLY A 889 18.74 -3.08 17.20
C GLY A 889 18.23 -4.35 16.51
N ALA A 890 19.05 -5.01 15.69
CA ALA A 890 18.80 -6.39 15.24
C ALA A 890 20.09 -7.19 15.02
N ALA A 891 21.14 -6.86 15.78
CA ALA A 891 22.33 -7.67 15.90
C ALA A 891 22.46 -8.09 17.36
N ASP A 892 22.33 -9.39 17.59
CA ASP A 892 22.57 -10.09 18.85
C ASP A 892 21.38 -10.26 19.81
N SER A 893 20.52 -11.23 19.51
CA SER A 893 19.63 -11.86 20.50
C SER A 893 19.78 -13.39 20.45
N ARG A 894 20.98 -13.88 20.75
CA ARG A 894 21.18 -15.29 21.12
C ARG A 894 21.99 -15.42 22.41
N ARG A 895 21.51 -14.81 23.50
CA ARG A 895 21.78 -15.24 24.89
C ARG A 895 21.05 -14.33 25.90
N ALA A 896 19.86 -14.74 26.34
CA ALA A 896 19.34 -14.41 27.68
C ALA A 896 18.17 -15.37 28.06
N PRO A 897 18.10 -15.89 29.30
CA PRO A 897 17.06 -16.80 29.79
C PRO A 897 15.75 -16.05 30.19
N PRO A 898 14.62 -16.76 30.41
CA PRO A 898 13.31 -16.11 30.54
C PRO A 898 13.11 -15.44 31.91
N LEU A 899 12.73 -14.16 31.88
CA LEU A 899 12.30 -13.39 33.05
C LEU A 899 10.82 -13.67 33.35
N LYS A 900 10.58 -14.51 34.35
CA LYS A 900 9.48 -14.28 35.31
C LYS A 900 9.90 -13.10 36.19
N ASP A 901 8.93 -12.30 36.66
CA ASP A 901 9.08 -11.12 37.54
C ASP A 901 8.97 -9.74 36.85
N ALA A 902 7.91 -9.53 36.08
CA ALA A 902 7.51 -8.19 35.60
C ALA A 902 6.03 -7.84 35.88
N GLU A 903 5.40 -8.47 36.88
CA GLU A 903 4.06 -8.07 37.39
C GLU A 903 4.09 -7.37 38.76
N ALA A 904 5.25 -7.24 39.42
CA ALA A 904 5.33 -6.74 40.80
C ALA A 904 5.69 -5.25 40.96
N ALA A 905 5.85 -4.48 39.86
CA ALA A 905 6.36 -3.10 39.91
C ALA A 905 5.32 -2.00 39.64
N SER A 906 4.07 -2.35 39.30
CA SER A 906 2.99 -1.36 39.10
C SER A 906 2.17 -1.06 40.37
N GLU A 907 2.32 -1.84 41.44
CA GLU A 907 1.46 -1.75 42.63
C GLU A 907 2.09 -0.99 43.81
N ARG A 908 3.33 -0.49 43.72
CA ARG A 908 4.06 0.11 44.86
C ARG A 908 4.30 1.62 44.77
N ARG A 909 3.45 2.37 44.08
CA ARG A 909 3.54 3.85 44.04
C ARG A 909 2.28 4.60 44.47
N CYS A 910 1.47 3.99 45.33
CA CYS A 910 0.36 4.63 46.03
C CYS A 910 0.42 4.52 47.57
N ALA A 911 1.51 4.02 48.15
CA ALA A 911 1.57 3.62 49.57
C ALA A 911 2.51 4.45 50.47
N GLN A 912 2.96 5.63 50.04
CA GLN A 912 3.70 6.55 50.92
C GLN A 912 3.07 7.93 50.82
N GLY A 913 2.15 8.19 51.74
CA GLY A 913 1.43 9.45 51.85
C GLY A 913 2.27 10.53 52.50
N ASP A 914 2.20 11.73 51.91
CA ASP A 914 2.11 12.98 52.63
C ASP A 914 1.21 13.94 51.81
N VAL A 915 0.34 14.64 52.51
CA VAL A 915 -1.02 15.03 52.11
C VAL A 915 -1.12 16.53 51.83
N SER A 916 -1.79 16.92 50.73
CA SER A 916 -3.04 17.72 50.79
C SER A 916 -3.54 18.14 49.40
N CYS A 917 -4.69 17.61 48.98
CA CYS A 917 -5.61 18.28 48.06
C CYS A 917 -7.03 18.08 48.58
N ALA A 918 -7.68 19.18 48.92
CA ALA A 918 -9.09 19.25 49.25
C ALA A 918 -9.85 19.65 47.98
N HIS A 919 -10.81 18.82 47.53
CA HIS A 919 -12.23 19.16 47.32
C HIS A 919 -13.02 17.85 47.04
N GLU A 920 -13.88 17.51 48.01
CA GLU A 920 -15.20 16.83 47.95
C GLU A 920 -15.38 15.34 47.52
N ARG A 921 -14.95 14.47 48.44
CA ARG A 921 -15.60 13.29 49.12
C ARG A 921 -16.62 12.35 48.42
N CYS A 922 -16.06 11.19 48.07
CA CYS A 922 -16.46 9.80 48.32
C CYS A 922 -17.45 9.48 49.48
N PRO A 923 -18.30 8.45 49.32
CA PRO A 923 -18.59 7.48 50.37
C PRO A 923 -18.27 6.02 49.94
N ALA A 924 -17.60 5.31 50.84
CA ALA A 924 -17.37 3.87 50.78
C ALA A 924 -18.49 3.09 51.49
N ALA A 925 -18.82 1.93 50.90
CA ALA A 925 -19.25 0.65 51.50
C ALA A 925 -20.32 0.59 52.60
N GLU A 926 -21.47 -0.04 52.27
CA GLU A 926 -22.35 -0.87 53.12
C GLU A 926 -23.42 -1.48 52.19
N GLY A 927 -23.73 -2.76 52.07
CA GLY A 927 -23.26 -4.01 52.65
C GLY A 927 -23.89 -5.20 51.92
N ALA A 928 -23.73 -6.40 52.49
CA ALA A 928 -24.35 -7.69 52.17
C ALA A 928 -23.50 -8.71 51.35
N GLN A 929 -23.58 -9.92 51.88
CA GLN A 929 -22.75 -11.12 51.71
C GLN A 929 -23.04 -11.94 50.42
N PRO A 930 -22.23 -12.99 50.14
CA PRO A 930 -22.17 -13.70 48.87
C PRO A 930 -23.11 -14.91 48.81
N GLU A 931 -23.69 -15.21 47.64
CA GLU A 931 -24.01 -16.58 47.17
C GLU A 931 -24.75 -16.58 45.82
N ALA A 932 -24.71 -17.73 45.14
CA ALA A 932 -25.32 -18.13 43.86
C ALA A 932 -24.48 -17.85 42.58
N LEU A 933 -23.67 -18.83 42.13
CA LEU A 933 -24.05 -19.96 41.26
C LEU A 933 -24.16 -19.53 39.78
N ASP A 934 -23.15 -19.85 38.97
CA ASP A 934 -23.16 -21.05 38.13
C ASP A 934 -24.27 -21.03 37.08
N THR A 935 -23.96 -20.51 35.88
CA THR A 935 -24.39 -21.06 34.57
C THR A 935 -24.06 -20.08 33.44
N ARG A 936 -22.83 -20.15 32.88
CA ARG A 936 -22.58 -19.82 31.45
C ARG A 936 -21.16 -20.13 30.96
N ARG A 937 -20.52 -21.16 31.52
CA ARG A 937 -19.31 -21.81 30.95
C ARG A 937 -19.49 -23.31 30.67
N ARG A 938 -20.74 -23.74 30.46
CA ARG A 938 -21.08 -25.06 29.90
C ARG A 938 -22.11 -24.88 28.80
N ARG A 939 -21.64 -24.95 27.54
CA ARG A 939 -22.32 -25.49 26.34
C ARG A 939 -21.52 -25.10 25.10
N LEU A 940 -20.57 -25.96 24.73
CA LEU A 940 -20.30 -26.46 23.37
C LEU A 940 -18.98 -27.24 23.38
N ALA A 941 -18.98 -28.27 24.22
CA ALA A 941 -18.22 -29.49 24.01
C ALA A 941 -19.29 -30.56 23.85
N ASP A 942 -19.77 -30.75 22.61
CA ASP A 942 -20.61 -31.89 22.17
C ASP A 942 -20.77 -31.78 20.65
N ALA A 943 -19.84 -32.37 19.89
CA ALA A 943 -20.04 -32.94 18.55
C ALA A 943 -18.70 -33.40 17.93
N LEU A 944 -18.09 -34.45 18.48
CA LEU A 944 -17.19 -35.33 17.71
C LEU A 944 -17.38 -36.77 18.19
N PRO A 945 -17.61 -37.75 17.29
CA PRO A 945 -17.85 -39.14 17.67
C PRO A 945 -16.54 -39.87 17.99
N ALA A 946 -16.63 -40.76 18.98
CA ALA A 946 -15.56 -41.61 19.47
C ALA A 946 -15.39 -42.92 18.68
N SER A 947 -14.14 -43.34 18.50
CA SER A 947 -13.57 -44.72 18.53
C SER A 947 -12.22 -44.71 17.80
N ALA A 948 -11.13 -45.36 18.19
CA ALA A 948 -10.76 -46.12 19.38
C ALA A 948 -9.22 -46.17 19.49
N SER A 949 -8.73 -46.15 20.74
CA SER A 949 -7.53 -46.77 21.34
C SER A 949 -6.31 -47.25 20.52
N LEU A 950 -5.13 -47.07 21.16
CA LEU A 950 -3.80 -47.73 21.07
C LEU A 950 -2.71 -46.69 20.68
N VAL A 951 -1.63 -46.40 21.42
CA VAL A 951 -0.72 -47.22 22.24
C VAL A 951 0.01 -46.32 23.27
N ARG A 952 0.39 -46.97 24.38
CA ARG A 952 1.17 -46.57 25.57
C ARG A 952 2.38 -45.64 25.35
N SER A 953 2.59 -44.72 26.31
CA SER A 953 3.90 -44.13 26.65
C SER A 953 4.75 -45.10 27.49
N PRO A 954 6.08 -44.91 27.49
CA PRO A 954 6.85 -44.97 28.74
C PRO A 954 7.76 -43.73 28.94
N PRO A 955 8.34 -43.56 30.15
CA PRO A 955 8.52 -42.25 30.79
C PRO A 955 9.96 -41.72 30.82
N ALA A 956 10.08 -40.51 31.37
CA ALA A 956 11.27 -39.71 31.64
C ALA A 956 12.38 -40.44 32.43
N MET A 957 13.63 -40.00 32.22
CA MET A 957 14.73 -40.11 33.17
C MET A 957 15.65 -38.89 33.12
N GLU A 958 16.21 -38.60 34.28
CA GLU A 958 16.85 -37.37 34.76
C GLU A 958 18.28 -37.13 34.24
N ALA A 959 18.78 -35.89 34.40
CA ALA A 959 20.15 -35.41 34.15
C ALA A 959 21.16 -35.90 35.24
N PRO A 960 22.43 -35.42 35.38
CA PRO A 960 23.33 -34.56 34.57
C PRO A 960 24.82 -35.05 34.48
N LEU A 961 25.71 -34.35 33.75
CA LEU A 961 27.12 -33.99 34.07
C LEU A 961 28.07 -33.86 32.84
N VAL A 962 28.56 -32.61 32.64
CA VAL A 962 29.99 -32.19 32.56
C VAL A 962 30.94 -32.75 31.47
N MET A 963 31.25 -31.87 30.50
CA MET A 963 32.59 -31.46 30.01
C MET A 963 33.48 -32.48 29.28
N VAL A 964 33.85 -32.17 28.02
CA VAL A 964 35.24 -32.07 27.51
C VAL A 964 35.20 -31.54 26.07
N ALA A 965 36.13 -30.64 25.78
CA ALA A 965 36.35 -29.99 24.50
C ALA A 965 37.11 -30.89 23.49
N GLY A 966 36.88 -30.64 22.20
CA GLY A 966 37.93 -30.71 21.17
C GLY A 966 38.07 -32.00 20.34
N ILE A 967 38.14 -31.76 19.02
CA ILE A 967 38.79 -32.55 17.94
C ILE A 967 37.86 -33.38 17.03
N MET A 968 38.19 -33.30 15.72
CA MET A 968 37.64 -33.93 14.49
C MET A 968 36.55 -33.08 13.81
N VAL A 969 36.79 -32.23 12.80
CA VAL A 969 37.52 -32.37 11.52
C VAL A 969 37.37 -33.76 10.91
N ALA A 970 36.73 -33.79 9.74
CA ALA A 970 36.51 -34.94 8.84
C ALA A 970 35.32 -35.85 9.19
N LEU A 971 34.13 -35.45 8.73
CA LEU A 971 33.27 -36.26 7.84
C LEU A 971 32.39 -35.33 6.99
#